data_AF-A0A818G3U1-F1
#
_entry.id   AF-A0A818G3U1-F1
#
_cell.length_a   1.000
_cell.length_b   1.000
_cell.length_c   1.000
_cell.angle_alpha   90.00
_cell.angle_beta   90.00
_cell.angle_gamma   90.00
#
_symmetry.space_group_name_H-M   'P 1'
#
loop_
_entity.id
_entity.type
_entity.pdbx_description
1 polymer ?
#
loop_
_entity_poly.entity_id
_entity_poly.type
_entity_poly.pdbx_seq_one_letter_code
_entity_poly.pdbx_strand_id
1 'polypeptide(L)'
;MLSNDGTCRAFDSNGTGYVRSETVATVFIQKRQDAKRLYATLLHSKTNTDGWKKDGITFPNGEMQKNLLENIYKEINLDTNCIGYVEENGTGKSVGDPQEMNSITEVFCSKRNQPLLIGSTKSNMGHPEPASGVAALAKLLVAIQDGHIPANLHYNSPNTDIPGLTDGRLKVVTEKTKLPNNLMSINSFGFGGANVHAILEANTNRKQNENISRNETRIAFACARTTDGCENILKHLKEYENNIELQALITENSFHPSHTHPYRGFTLLNSSESSTIIKKCNSEKRPVWFVFSGMGTQWSGMGRDLMELKLFRQSIERSSIILKKYNIDLFKLILSSTPRDLDHPLNSFVSIATIQIALVDCLKAMGVEPDGIVGHSVGELGCAYADGCFTAEETILAAYFRGKCIQEANLPAGGMAAVGLTWNECKQMCPSDIAPACHNAIDTVTVSGPKESIEKFVEELKEKKIFAKEVACNQVAFHSHYMIEIAPLLKKCLENVIINPSKQRSSRWISSSVPENQWNTPLALTSSPDYHVNNLCSPVLFQEALQHIPSNAIVIELAPHCLLLAILKRSLSTDCVHLNLMKRGTHDHIAYFYSNLGKLYNEGVNLNIMSNYAPVQYPVPVNVPFISSLIASQWDHSQQWKIPTFEMFTQSLGSTQQAKHEIDLNDGSEYSSIIGHQIDGRCLFPATGYLVLVWKTYAKLHNYEDYRQMSVLFEQVQIHRATICSLTNKIIFYVNILPTNGTFEIIENNTIIVTGRISLSEQLKMQKFHKQIKFDDTNKNLQTNEIYRDFNLRGYEYSGLFRGINQINIDGTYGELKWNNDWISYIDTMLQVHLITSQGLQLPTRIDSLRIDPKFHLESISSLTSTCSVYVDYWNSLCFSGGIELFGLHCTGTSKKNKQQNTILESYLFVPFDNENIINELETCLYLILENNLTTTLSLCQIGNEKLSEEIFNFYSQQPSIKSLEYVLVTSLSIDEINKKINLIENLSSVTTTTVDLVIVNKTETNTYDWEKLFSVCKLNGFILFSSDIDIPREQLQTINFIQIVTRKNYQLWKKLSTETLTDTIVNIDEKNFQSIDQIKTLLSNSSLQRIWLISNQIDNGIIGFFNCLRREPGGQSLRCIHIQDSEYVLNENVLKTLTTRDLAVNVYQNGVWGSYIHRHLRTSNGI
;
A
#
# COMPACT_ATOMS: atom_id res chain seq x y z
N MET A 1 5.34 52.10 -1.20
CA MET A 1 6.28 50.95 -1.09
C MET A 1 5.92 49.85 -2.08
N LEU A 2 4.64 49.48 -2.17
CA LEU A 2 4.15 48.53 -3.18
C LEU A 2 4.02 49.20 -4.55
N SER A 3 4.32 48.45 -5.60
CA SER A 3 4.09 48.88 -6.98
C SER A 3 2.64 48.65 -7.40
N ASN A 4 2.00 49.66 -8.00
CA ASN A 4 0.63 49.55 -8.52
C ASN A 4 0.57 48.65 -9.77
N ASP A 5 1.67 48.54 -10.52
CA ASP A 5 1.75 47.71 -11.73
C ASP A 5 2.09 46.24 -11.45
N GLY A 6 2.26 45.88 -10.17
CA GLY A 6 2.59 44.52 -9.75
C GLY A 6 3.98 44.03 -10.20
N THR A 7 4.93 44.93 -10.50
CA THR A 7 6.25 44.58 -11.01
C THR A 7 7.38 45.20 -10.19
N CYS A 8 8.47 44.46 -9.97
CA CYS A 8 9.73 44.99 -9.41
C CYS A 8 10.64 45.49 -10.53
N ARG A 9 10.56 46.77 -10.89
CA ARG A 9 11.42 47.38 -11.92
C ARG A 9 12.76 47.84 -11.34
N ALA A 10 13.60 46.89 -10.96
CA ALA A 10 14.90 47.18 -10.34
C ALA A 10 15.75 48.06 -11.29
N PHE A 11 16.20 49.20 -10.76
CA PHE A 11 17.09 50.17 -11.43
C PHE A 11 16.52 50.93 -12.65
N ASP A 12 15.27 50.67 -13.04
CA ASP A 12 14.61 51.37 -14.15
C ASP A 12 14.08 52.74 -13.71
N SER A 13 14.05 53.70 -14.63
CA SER A 13 13.50 55.04 -14.37
C SER A 13 12.03 55.03 -13.96
N ASN A 14 11.27 53.98 -14.31
CA ASN A 14 9.85 53.84 -13.99
C ASN A 14 9.60 53.00 -12.72
N GLY A 15 10.61 52.77 -11.89
CA GLY A 15 10.46 52.06 -10.62
C GLY A 15 9.60 52.83 -9.61
N THR A 16 8.42 52.30 -9.27
CA THR A 16 7.49 52.92 -8.29
C THR A 16 7.43 52.19 -6.94
N GLY A 17 7.94 50.97 -6.86
CA GLY A 17 7.87 50.11 -5.70
C GLY A 17 8.19 48.65 -6.03
N TYR A 18 7.92 47.75 -5.08
CA TYR A 18 8.07 46.31 -5.27
C TYR A 18 6.72 45.59 -5.28
N VAL A 19 6.68 44.41 -5.88
CA VAL A 19 5.60 43.44 -5.72
C VAL A 19 6.00 42.41 -4.66
N ARG A 20 5.09 42.08 -3.74
CA ARG A 20 5.35 41.03 -2.74
C ARG A 20 5.32 39.67 -3.42
N SER A 21 6.16 38.76 -2.96
CA SER A 21 6.10 37.35 -3.34
C SER A 21 6.29 36.45 -2.13
N GLU A 22 5.98 35.17 -2.30
CA GLU A 22 6.15 34.16 -1.26
C GLU A 22 7.29 33.23 -1.64
N THR A 23 8.09 32.81 -0.66
CA THR A 23 9.18 31.85 -0.87
C THR A 23 9.49 31.14 0.43
N VAL A 24 9.67 29.83 0.35
CA VAL A 24 10.35 29.03 1.38
C VAL A 24 11.68 28.59 0.81
N ALA A 25 12.77 29.00 1.45
CA ALA A 25 14.11 28.65 1.00
C ALA A 25 14.98 28.22 2.19
N THR A 26 15.74 27.15 2.00
CA THR A 26 16.64 26.59 2.99
C THR A 26 18.02 26.39 2.36
N VAL A 27 19.07 26.72 3.11
CA VAL A 27 20.45 26.45 2.71
C VAL A 27 21.13 25.63 3.79
N PHE A 28 21.95 24.66 3.37
CA PHE A 28 22.76 23.86 4.26
C PHE A 28 24.20 24.36 4.19
N ILE A 29 24.72 24.86 5.30
CA ILE A 29 26.10 25.34 5.43
C ILE A 29 26.88 24.33 6.25
N GLN A 30 28.05 23.93 5.74
CA GLN A 30 28.92 22.97 6.40
C GLN A 30 30.39 23.40 6.23
N LYS A 31 31.28 22.89 7.08
CA LYS A 31 32.72 23.06 6.90
C LYS A 31 33.15 22.41 5.58
N ARG A 32 34.04 23.10 4.84
CA ARG A 32 34.52 22.66 3.52
C ARG A 32 35.06 21.23 3.50
N GLN A 33 35.77 20.83 4.56
CA GLN A 33 36.38 19.49 4.68
C GLN A 33 35.35 18.34 4.73
N ASP A 34 34.11 18.63 5.15
CA ASP A 34 33.06 17.63 5.34
C ASP A 34 32.06 17.63 4.16
N ALA A 35 32.17 18.60 3.23
CA ALA A 35 31.21 18.83 2.18
C ALA A 35 31.43 17.90 0.98
N LYS A 36 30.44 17.04 0.67
CA LYS A 36 30.44 16.22 -0.55
C LYS A 36 30.11 17.02 -1.81
N ARG A 37 29.38 18.13 -1.66
CA ARG A 37 29.08 19.08 -2.73
C ARG A 37 29.34 20.50 -2.22
N LEU A 38 30.02 21.30 -3.04
CA LEU A 38 30.37 22.69 -2.72
C LEU A 38 29.99 23.59 -3.90
N TYR A 39 29.01 24.47 -3.71
CA TYR A 39 28.69 25.50 -4.72
C TYR A 39 29.52 26.77 -4.49
N ALA A 40 29.53 27.28 -3.26
CA ALA A 40 30.26 28.48 -2.87
C ALA A 40 30.79 28.37 -1.45
N THR A 41 31.79 29.18 -1.13
CA THR A 41 32.31 29.39 0.22
C THR A 41 31.87 30.77 0.70
N LEU A 42 31.23 30.85 1.87
CA LEU A 42 30.96 32.13 2.54
C LEU A 42 32.25 32.66 3.15
N LEU A 43 32.80 33.74 2.59
CA LEU A 43 34.05 34.34 3.07
C LEU A 43 33.80 35.21 4.29
N HIS A 44 32.78 36.07 4.23
CA HIS A 44 32.39 36.94 5.33
C HIS A 44 30.95 37.40 5.17
N SER A 45 30.30 37.73 6.29
CA SER A 45 28.98 38.36 6.31
C SER A 45 28.93 39.34 7.47
N LYS A 46 28.35 40.52 7.23
CA LYS A 46 28.26 41.57 8.24
C LYS A 46 26.90 42.27 8.15
N THR A 47 26.46 42.74 9.30
CA THR A 47 25.22 43.51 9.44
C THR A 47 25.50 44.87 10.07
N ASN A 48 24.67 45.87 9.74
CA ASN A 48 24.56 47.12 10.49
C ASN A 48 23.12 47.66 10.43
N THR A 49 22.91 48.86 10.97
CA THR A 49 21.58 49.48 11.04
C THR A 49 21.67 50.96 10.64
N ASP A 50 20.67 51.44 9.90
CA ASP A 50 20.56 52.82 9.40
C ASP A 50 20.51 53.91 10.50
N GLY A 51 20.13 53.54 11.73
CA GLY A 51 19.96 54.47 12.84
C GLY A 51 18.75 55.40 12.70
N TRP A 52 18.84 56.57 13.33
CA TRP A 52 17.79 57.60 13.25
C TRP A 52 17.88 58.37 11.93
N LYS A 53 16.73 58.57 11.28
CA LYS A 53 16.61 59.20 9.96
C LYS A 53 15.52 60.26 10.01
N LYS A 54 15.80 61.46 9.48
CA LYS A 54 14.84 62.57 9.44
C LYS A 54 13.60 62.24 8.60
N ASP A 55 13.79 61.48 7.52
CA ASP A 55 12.76 61.12 6.53
C ASP A 55 11.93 59.90 6.94
N GLY A 56 12.12 59.39 8.16
CA GLY A 56 11.36 58.30 8.74
C GLY A 56 12.04 56.92 8.66
N ILE A 57 11.41 55.95 9.32
CA ILE A 57 11.98 54.60 9.50
C ILE A 57 12.16 53.83 8.18
N THR A 58 11.29 54.07 7.20
CA THR A 58 11.24 53.36 5.90
C THR A 58 12.25 53.90 4.88
N PHE A 59 12.84 55.06 5.12
CA PHE A 59 13.83 55.68 4.23
C PHE A 59 15.16 54.92 4.36
N PRO A 60 15.83 54.49 3.28
CA PRO A 60 17.13 53.82 3.37
C PRO A 60 18.27 54.83 3.55
N ASN A 61 19.27 54.52 4.38
CA ASN A 61 20.44 55.38 4.59
C ASN A 61 21.65 54.87 3.78
N GLY A 62 21.93 55.48 2.62
CA GLY A 62 23.06 55.13 1.77
C GLY A 62 24.43 55.24 2.47
N GLU A 63 24.63 56.23 3.33
CA GLU A 63 25.90 56.37 4.07
C GLU A 63 26.16 55.19 5.01
N MET A 64 25.11 54.69 5.68
CA MET A 64 25.24 53.49 6.51
C MET A 64 25.45 52.22 5.68
N GLN A 65 24.83 52.11 4.50
CA GLN A 65 25.08 51.01 3.57
C GLN A 65 26.52 51.05 3.04
N LYS A 66 27.04 52.22 2.66
CA LYS A 66 28.45 52.41 2.31
C LYS A 66 29.39 52.00 3.45
N ASN A 67 29.13 52.46 4.67
CA ASN A 67 29.93 52.09 5.84
C ASN A 67 29.93 50.58 6.10
N LEU A 68 28.81 49.89 5.86
CA LEU A 68 28.75 48.43 5.95
C LEU A 68 29.72 47.78 4.95
N LEU A 69 29.64 48.22 3.69
CA LEU A 69 30.47 47.72 2.60
C LEU A 69 31.96 48.01 2.86
N GLU A 70 32.36 49.23 3.17
CA GLU A 70 33.79 49.53 3.43
C GLU A 70 34.36 48.70 4.58
N ASN A 71 33.60 48.53 5.66
CA ASN A 71 34.05 47.80 6.83
C ASN A 71 34.20 46.29 6.55
N ILE A 72 33.23 45.66 5.87
CA ILE A 72 33.28 44.21 5.65
C ILE A 72 34.46 43.80 4.77
N TYR A 73 34.77 44.56 3.71
CA TYR A 73 35.94 44.27 2.84
C TYR A 73 37.27 44.58 3.55
N LYS A 74 37.32 45.64 4.37
CA LYS A 74 38.50 45.99 5.16
C LYS A 74 38.84 44.92 6.21
N GLU A 75 37.83 44.35 6.88
CA GLU A 75 38.03 43.32 7.91
C GLU A 75 38.73 42.07 7.41
N ILE A 76 38.50 41.69 6.15
CA ILE A 76 39.13 40.53 5.51
C ILE A 76 40.25 40.90 4.53
N ASN A 77 40.64 42.18 4.49
CA ASN A 77 41.66 42.73 3.59
C ASN A 77 41.46 42.33 2.11
N LEU A 78 40.22 42.44 1.63
CA LEU A 78 39.84 42.06 0.26
C LEU A 78 39.63 43.30 -0.62
N ASP A 79 40.29 43.35 -1.78
CA ASP A 79 40.09 44.42 -2.78
C ASP A 79 38.71 44.29 -3.44
N THR A 80 37.94 45.39 -3.43
CA THR A 80 36.60 45.47 -4.03
C THR A 80 36.63 45.32 -5.56
N ASN A 81 37.77 45.56 -6.21
CA ASN A 81 37.93 45.32 -7.65
C ASN A 81 37.83 43.83 -8.03
N CYS A 82 38.11 42.92 -7.09
CA CYS A 82 38.03 41.49 -7.34
C CYS A 82 36.59 40.98 -7.46
N ILE A 83 35.60 41.74 -6.97
CA ILE A 83 34.18 41.39 -7.07
C ILE A 83 33.71 41.51 -8.51
N GLY A 84 33.23 40.39 -9.06
CA GLY A 84 32.77 40.29 -10.44
C GLY A 84 31.29 40.58 -10.63
N TYR A 85 30.48 40.32 -9.60
CA TYR A 85 29.03 40.49 -9.64
C TYR A 85 28.49 40.83 -8.25
N VAL A 86 27.54 41.76 -8.18
CA VAL A 86 26.78 42.05 -6.95
C VAL A 86 25.30 41.81 -7.20
N GLU A 87 24.72 40.96 -6.36
CA GLU A 87 23.29 40.73 -6.30
C GLU A 87 22.67 41.70 -5.30
N GLU A 88 22.00 42.70 -5.82
CA GLU A 88 21.54 43.87 -5.07
C GLU A 88 20.19 43.62 -4.39
N ASN A 89 19.85 44.47 -3.42
CA ASN A 89 18.51 44.47 -2.86
C ASN A 89 17.50 44.88 -3.94
N GLY A 90 17.76 45.95 -4.71
CA GLY A 90 17.12 46.25 -5.99
C GLY A 90 15.60 46.05 -5.99
N THR A 91 14.89 46.87 -5.23
CA THR A 91 13.44 46.73 -4.99
C THR A 91 12.57 47.42 -6.03
N GLY A 92 13.15 48.24 -6.92
CA GLY A 92 12.40 49.08 -7.86
C GLY A 92 11.77 50.30 -7.20
N LYS A 93 12.24 50.70 -6.00
CA LYS A 93 11.75 51.90 -5.32
C LYS A 93 12.47 53.13 -5.86
N SER A 94 11.72 54.17 -6.22
CA SER A 94 12.25 55.44 -6.71
C SER A 94 13.31 56.07 -5.80
N VAL A 95 13.19 55.93 -4.48
CA VAL A 95 14.18 56.44 -3.51
C VAL A 95 15.20 55.38 -3.10
N GLY A 96 14.79 54.12 -2.99
CA GLY A 96 15.62 53.06 -2.43
C GLY A 96 16.73 52.60 -3.34
N ASP A 97 16.41 52.38 -4.62
CA ASP A 97 17.39 51.91 -5.59
C ASP A 97 18.53 52.94 -5.80
N PRO A 98 18.28 54.27 -5.87
CA PRO A 98 19.37 55.25 -5.90
C PRO A 98 20.27 55.27 -4.67
N GLN A 99 19.72 55.18 -3.46
CA GLN A 99 20.54 55.17 -2.23
C GLN A 99 21.50 53.97 -2.19
N GLU A 100 21.00 52.80 -2.59
CA GLU A 100 21.81 51.57 -2.65
C GLU A 100 22.86 51.67 -3.76
N MET A 101 22.47 51.97 -5.00
CA MET A 101 23.37 51.96 -6.15
C MET A 101 24.46 53.03 -6.08
N ASN A 102 24.17 54.20 -5.50
CA ASN A 102 25.18 55.24 -5.31
C ASN A 102 26.26 54.77 -4.30
N SER A 103 25.84 54.12 -3.21
CA SER A 103 26.75 53.51 -2.23
C SER A 103 27.63 52.43 -2.88
N ILE A 104 27.05 51.57 -3.72
CA ILE A 104 27.79 50.56 -4.49
C ILE A 104 28.80 51.21 -5.44
N THR A 105 28.38 52.25 -6.16
CA THR A 105 29.25 52.94 -7.11
C THR A 105 30.48 53.55 -6.41
N GLU A 106 30.30 54.18 -5.25
CA GLU A 106 31.39 54.78 -4.50
C GLU A 106 32.41 53.75 -3.98
N VAL A 107 31.93 52.61 -3.46
CA VAL A 107 32.80 51.59 -2.85
C VAL A 107 33.49 50.73 -3.90
N PHE A 108 32.76 50.30 -4.93
CA PHE A 108 33.27 49.33 -5.89
C PHE A 108 33.88 49.98 -7.13
N CYS A 109 33.41 51.14 -7.59
CA CYS A 109 33.74 51.64 -8.93
C CYS A 109 34.81 52.74 -8.97
N SER A 110 35.44 53.08 -7.84
CA SER A 110 36.45 54.15 -7.76
C SER A 110 37.76 53.84 -8.52
N LYS A 111 38.09 52.57 -8.75
CA LYS A 111 39.36 52.12 -9.36
C LYS A 111 39.20 51.03 -10.44
N ARG A 112 37.99 50.84 -10.97
CA ARG A 112 37.70 49.75 -11.93
C ARG A 112 37.96 50.16 -13.37
N ASN A 113 38.49 49.21 -14.16
CA ASN A 113 38.67 49.34 -15.62
C ASN A 113 37.51 48.74 -16.43
N GLN A 114 36.61 48.00 -15.79
CA GLN A 114 35.45 47.35 -16.39
C GLN A 114 34.22 47.60 -15.52
N PRO A 115 33.02 47.71 -16.11
CA PRO A 115 31.80 47.93 -15.35
C PRO A 115 31.59 46.83 -14.30
N LEU A 116 31.07 47.20 -13.14
CA LEU A 116 30.57 46.22 -12.18
C LEU A 116 29.25 45.67 -12.70
N LEU A 117 29.17 44.34 -12.84
CA LEU A 117 27.92 43.68 -13.19
C LEU A 117 27.00 43.64 -11.97
N ILE A 118 25.75 44.05 -12.15
CA ILE A 118 24.74 44.06 -11.10
C ILE A 118 23.41 43.44 -11.56
N GLY A 119 22.59 43.01 -10.62
CA GLY A 119 21.21 42.62 -10.87
C GLY A 119 20.43 42.34 -9.59
N SER A 120 19.14 42.03 -9.73
CA SER A 120 18.25 41.72 -8.63
C SER A 120 17.29 40.60 -9.00
N THR A 121 17.27 39.54 -8.19
CA THR A 121 16.35 38.39 -8.28
C THR A 121 14.91 38.86 -8.13
N LYS A 122 14.68 39.97 -7.43
CA LYS A 122 13.33 40.49 -7.20
C LYS A 122 12.65 40.96 -8.48
N SER A 123 13.43 41.33 -9.51
CA SER A 123 12.89 41.61 -10.85
C SER A 123 12.26 40.38 -11.50
N ASN A 124 12.73 39.17 -11.17
CA ASN A 124 12.27 37.93 -11.78
C ASN A 124 11.08 37.30 -11.03
N MET A 125 11.06 37.38 -9.70
CA MET A 125 10.09 36.63 -8.86
C MET A 125 9.32 37.49 -7.86
N GLY A 126 9.46 38.81 -7.90
CA GLY A 126 8.96 39.69 -6.84
C GLY A 126 9.85 39.69 -5.58
N HIS A 127 9.46 40.45 -4.58
CA HIS A 127 10.19 40.58 -3.32
C HIS A 127 9.63 39.62 -2.25
N PRO A 128 10.37 38.55 -1.88
CA PRO A 128 9.91 37.60 -0.88
C PRO A 128 10.24 38.02 0.57
N GLU A 129 10.32 39.33 0.78
CA GLU A 129 10.49 39.99 2.08
C GLU A 129 11.61 39.34 2.95
N PRO A 130 11.37 38.65 4.11
CA PRO A 130 12.46 38.02 4.87
C PRO A 130 13.28 36.99 4.10
N ALA A 131 12.70 36.30 3.12
CA ALA A 131 13.40 35.27 2.35
C ALA A 131 14.27 35.83 1.22
N SER A 132 14.30 37.16 1.04
CA SER A 132 14.95 37.81 -0.11
C SER A 132 16.45 37.56 -0.22
N GLY A 133 17.20 37.58 0.88
CA GLY A 133 18.63 37.29 0.85
C GLY A 133 18.95 35.84 0.43
N VAL A 134 18.14 34.87 0.86
CA VAL A 134 18.33 33.46 0.51
C VAL A 134 17.84 33.16 -0.91
N ALA A 135 16.77 33.82 -1.36
CA ALA A 135 16.32 33.75 -2.75
C ALA A 135 17.39 34.31 -3.72
N ALA A 136 18.02 35.43 -3.35
CA ALA A 136 19.17 35.98 -4.07
C ALA A 136 20.35 35.01 -4.10
N LEU A 137 20.66 34.37 -2.97
CA LEU A 137 21.68 33.32 -2.90
C LEU A 137 21.37 32.17 -3.86
N ALA A 138 20.12 31.70 -3.95
CA ALA A 138 19.73 30.64 -4.88
C ALA A 138 20.03 31.00 -6.34
N LYS A 139 19.74 32.24 -6.77
CA LYS A 139 20.12 32.73 -8.11
C LYS A 139 21.64 32.69 -8.31
N LEU A 140 22.43 33.09 -7.31
CA LEU A 140 23.89 33.01 -7.40
C LEU A 140 24.39 31.56 -7.52
N LEU A 141 23.80 30.62 -6.80
CA LEU A 141 24.17 29.20 -6.92
C LEU A 141 23.87 28.64 -8.31
N VAL A 142 22.74 29.03 -8.91
CA VAL A 142 22.41 28.73 -10.31
C VAL A 142 23.45 29.33 -11.25
N ALA A 143 23.84 30.59 -11.02
CA ALA A 143 24.84 31.28 -11.83
C ALA A 143 26.22 30.61 -11.74
N ILE A 144 26.60 30.12 -10.55
CA ILE A 144 27.84 29.39 -10.33
C ILE A 144 27.85 28.07 -11.08
N GLN A 145 26.77 27.28 -10.97
CA GLN A 145 26.68 25.97 -11.60
C GLN A 145 26.71 26.09 -13.14
N ASP A 146 25.86 26.95 -13.71
CA ASP A 146 25.80 27.17 -15.17
C ASP A 146 27.01 27.96 -15.71
N GLY A 147 27.64 28.79 -14.87
CA GLY A 147 28.73 29.68 -15.25
C GLY A 147 28.27 31.00 -15.90
N HIS A 148 26.97 31.29 -15.87
CA HIS A 148 26.38 32.53 -16.38
C HIS A 148 25.37 33.11 -15.40
N ILE A 149 25.37 34.43 -15.29
CA ILE A 149 24.42 35.22 -14.50
C ILE A 149 23.08 35.29 -15.27
N PRO A 150 21.96 34.90 -14.64
CA PRO A 150 20.62 35.06 -15.22
C PRO A 150 20.25 36.54 -15.43
N ALA A 151 19.47 36.81 -16.47
CA ALA A 151 19.01 38.15 -16.82
C ALA A 151 18.11 38.79 -15.73
N ASN A 152 18.30 40.08 -15.51
CA ASN A 152 17.43 40.97 -14.76
C ASN A 152 16.30 41.43 -15.68
N LEU A 153 15.05 41.30 -15.22
CA LEU A 153 13.89 41.66 -16.00
C LEU A 153 13.50 43.13 -15.78
N HIS A 154 12.64 43.64 -16.67
CA HIS A 154 11.98 44.95 -16.54
C HIS A 154 12.91 46.17 -16.47
N TYR A 155 14.10 46.06 -17.04
CA TYR A 155 15.06 47.16 -17.18
C TYR A 155 15.08 47.64 -18.64
N ASN A 156 14.42 48.77 -18.92
CA ASN A 156 14.31 49.37 -20.24
C ASN A 156 15.10 50.68 -20.34
N SER A 157 14.94 51.56 -19.34
CA SER A 157 15.57 52.88 -19.29
C SER A 157 16.29 53.06 -17.95
N PRO A 158 17.59 53.43 -17.95
CA PRO A 158 18.33 53.62 -16.71
C PRO A 158 17.71 54.74 -15.86
N ASN A 159 17.59 54.52 -14.56
CA ASN A 159 17.20 55.58 -13.63
C ASN A 159 18.29 56.68 -13.59
N THR A 160 17.91 57.91 -13.90
CA THR A 160 18.80 59.07 -13.97
C THR A 160 19.32 59.53 -12.61
N ASP A 161 18.66 59.14 -11.51
CA ASP A 161 19.13 59.39 -10.13
C ASP A 161 20.28 58.46 -9.71
N ILE A 162 20.71 57.57 -10.63
CA ILE A 162 21.80 56.61 -10.46
C ILE A 162 22.87 56.89 -11.52
N PRO A 163 23.79 57.85 -11.30
CA PRO A 163 24.80 58.23 -12.29
C PRO A 163 25.65 57.05 -12.78
N GLY A 164 25.92 56.06 -11.92
CA GLY A 164 26.70 54.87 -12.28
C GLY A 164 26.10 54.04 -13.43
N LEU A 165 24.77 54.11 -13.64
CA LEU A 165 24.10 53.43 -14.76
C LEU A 165 24.22 54.21 -16.08
N THR A 166 24.26 55.54 -16.01
CA THR A 166 24.29 56.42 -17.18
C THR A 166 25.71 56.67 -17.68
N ASP A 167 26.70 56.67 -16.78
CA ASP A 167 28.13 56.81 -17.13
C ASP A 167 28.85 55.48 -17.39
N GLY A 168 28.16 54.35 -17.20
CA GLY A 168 28.65 53.02 -17.53
C GLY A 168 29.55 52.36 -16.49
N ARG A 169 29.69 52.91 -15.27
CA ARG A 169 30.40 52.23 -14.16
C ARG A 169 29.66 50.98 -13.67
N LEU A 170 28.34 50.99 -13.72
CA LEU A 170 27.47 49.87 -13.40
C LEU A 170 26.82 49.34 -14.67
N LYS A 171 26.75 48.00 -14.81
CA LYS A 171 26.04 47.35 -15.91
C LYS A 171 25.02 46.35 -15.37
N VAL A 172 23.74 46.65 -15.57
CA VAL A 172 22.65 45.71 -15.29
C VAL A 172 22.73 44.55 -16.26
N VAL A 173 22.70 43.33 -15.74
CA VAL A 173 22.72 42.10 -16.54
C VAL A 173 21.33 41.88 -17.15
N THR A 174 21.10 42.24 -18.42
CA THR A 174 19.80 42.10 -19.11
C THR A 174 19.68 40.84 -19.97
N GLU A 175 20.79 40.12 -20.14
CA GLU A 175 20.87 38.88 -20.92
C GLU A 175 21.75 37.86 -20.19
N LYS A 176 21.68 36.57 -20.59
CA LYS A 176 22.52 35.51 -20.01
C LYS A 176 24.00 35.85 -20.19
N THR A 177 24.66 36.28 -19.11
CA THR A 177 26.01 36.86 -19.17
C THR A 177 27.01 35.95 -18.46
N LYS A 178 28.17 35.68 -19.07
CA LYS A 178 29.21 34.84 -18.45
C LYS A 178 29.66 35.44 -17.11
N LEU A 179 29.79 34.60 -16.08
CA LEU A 179 30.28 35.02 -14.77
C LEU A 179 31.78 35.40 -14.88
N PRO A 180 32.18 36.67 -14.59
CA PRO A 180 33.52 37.16 -14.92
C PRO A 180 34.59 36.75 -13.91
N ASN A 181 34.28 36.79 -12.61
CA ASN A 181 35.18 36.44 -11.51
C ASN A 181 34.49 35.47 -10.55
N ASN A 182 35.28 34.83 -9.68
CA ASN A 182 34.77 33.86 -8.70
C ASN A 182 34.21 34.53 -7.44
N LEU A 183 34.53 35.80 -7.20
CA LEU A 183 34.04 36.54 -6.04
C LEU A 183 32.79 37.33 -6.39
N MET A 184 31.76 37.15 -5.57
CA MET A 184 30.47 37.82 -5.70
C MET A 184 29.97 38.26 -4.34
N SER A 185 28.98 39.14 -4.31
CA SER A 185 28.34 39.53 -3.07
C SER A 185 26.84 39.71 -3.18
N ILE A 186 26.17 39.69 -2.03
CA ILE A 186 24.71 39.81 -1.91
C ILE A 186 24.38 40.92 -0.92
N ASN A 187 23.42 41.78 -1.28
CA ASN A 187 22.77 42.73 -0.40
C ASN A 187 21.37 42.26 0.02
N SER A 188 21.02 42.49 1.28
CA SER A 188 19.67 42.28 1.81
C SER A 188 19.34 43.32 2.86
N PHE A 189 18.47 44.27 2.52
CA PHE A 189 18.15 45.42 3.37
C PHE A 189 16.67 45.42 3.76
N GLY A 190 16.41 45.26 5.07
CA GLY A 190 15.07 45.30 5.63
C GLY A 190 14.53 46.73 5.68
N PHE A 191 13.22 46.90 5.47
CA PHE A 191 12.61 48.24 5.43
C PHE A 191 12.78 49.05 6.73
N GLY A 192 13.01 48.39 7.87
CA GLY A 192 13.31 49.04 9.15
C GLY A 192 14.74 49.61 9.25
N GLY A 193 15.57 49.42 8.21
CA GLY A 193 16.95 49.88 8.15
C GLY A 193 17.98 48.88 8.69
N ALA A 194 17.65 47.59 8.79
CA ALA A 194 18.61 46.54 9.11
C ALA A 194 19.25 46.03 7.82
N ASN A 195 20.57 46.23 7.67
CA ASN A 195 21.29 45.93 6.45
C ASN A 195 22.22 44.74 6.63
N VAL A 196 22.33 43.89 5.60
CA VAL A 196 23.25 42.75 5.58
C VAL A 196 23.97 42.71 4.23
N HIS A 197 25.28 42.49 4.27
CA HIS A 197 26.12 42.20 3.10
C HIS A 197 26.87 40.89 3.32
N ALA A 198 26.92 40.03 2.30
CA ALA A 198 27.64 38.78 2.34
C ALA A 198 28.56 38.62 1.13
N ILE A 199 29.76 38.08 1.34
CA ILE A 199 30.80 37.87 0.32
C ILE A 199 30.97 36.37 0.10
N LEU A 200 30.90 35.95 -1.16
CA LEU A 200 30.92 34.55 -1.57
C LEU A 200 32.05 34.31 -2.57
N GLU A 201 32.73 33.18 -2.42
CA GLU A 201 33.67 32.62 -3.40
C GLU A 201 33.05 31.41 -4.09
N ALA A 202 32.87 31.48 -5.41
CA ALA A 202 32.36 30.40 -6.24
C ALA A 202 33.35 29.23 -6.33
N ASN A 203 32.84 28.00 -6.26
CA ASN A 203 33.62 26.83 -6.63
C ASN A 203 33.82 26.79 -8.15
N THR A 204 35.07 26.74 -8.60
CA THR A 204 35.43 26.69 -10.02
C THR A 204 35.82 25.31 -10.52
N ASN A 205 35.85 24.29 -9.65
CA ASN A 205 36.18 22.94 -10.07
C ASN A 205 35.07 22.38 -10.97
N ARG A 206 35.36 22.26 -12.27
CA ARG A 206 34.47 21.67 -13.29
C ARG A 206 35.03 20.37 -13.90
N LYS A 207 36.18 19.88 -13.39
CA LYS A 207 36.87 18.72 -13.95
C LYS A 207 36.18 17.43 -13.49
N GLN A 208 35.65 16.66 -14.43
CA GLN A 208 35.13 15.32 -14.17
C GLN A 208 36.28 14.32 -13.97
N ASN A 209 36.00 13.22 -13.27
CA ASN A 209 37.00 12.19 -13.04
C ASN A 209 37.32 11.41 -14.34
N GLU A 210 38.53 11.59 -14.88
CA GLU A 210 38.98 10.96 -16.14
C GLU A 210 39.32 9.47 -15.99
N ASN A 211 39.46 8.96 -14.75
CA ASN A 211 39.89 7.59 -14.47
C ASN A 211 38.79 6.53 -14.65
N ILE A 212 37.60 6.92 -15.11
CA ILE A 212 36.43 6.03 -15.18
C ILE A 212 36.12 5.74 -16.64
N SER A 213 36.03 4.44 -16.96
CA SER A 213 35.58 4.01 -18.27
C SER A 213 34.11 4.41 -18.45
N ARG A 214 33.85 5.27 -19.44
CA ARG A 214 32.48 5.69 -19.79
C ARG A 214 31.58 4.53 -20.20
N ASN A 215 32.16 3.39 -20.58
CA ASN A 215 31.41 2.21 -21.02
C ASN A 215 31.32 1.11 -19.94
N GLU A 216 31.80 1.34 -18.72
CA GLU A 216 31.67 0.36 -17.63
C GLU A 216 30.21 0.29 -17.17
N THR A 217 29.63 -0.92 -17.20
CA THR A 217 28.30 -1.22 -16.68
C THR A 217 28.26 -0.93 -15.18
N ARG A 218 27.29 -0.12 -14.74
CA ARG A 218 27.12 0.26 -13.33
C ARG A 218 25.67 0.07 -12.88
N ILE A 219 25.44 0.07 -11.57
CA ILE A 219 24.08 0.07 -11.00
C ILE A 219 23.84 1.30 -10.15
N ALA A 220 22.68 1.91 -10.37
CA ALA A 220 22.17 3.07 -9.66
C ALA A 220 21.00 2.66 -8.76
N PHE A 221 20.95 3.23 -7.55
CA PHE A 221 19.87 3.02 -6.59
C PHE A 221 19.08 4.31 -6.37
N ALA A 222 17.80 4.16 -6.03
CA ALA A 222 16.92 5.24 -5.66
C ALA A 222 15.91 4.79 -4.60
N CYS A 223 15.55 5.69 -3.69
CA CYS A 223 14.41 5.53 -2.79
C CYS A 223 13.50 6.77 -2.84
N ALA A 224 12.21 6.59 -2.60
CA ALA A 224 11.21 7.66 -2.61
C ALA A 224 9.99 7.34 -1.73
N ARG A 225 9.09 8.32 -1.54
CA ARG A 225 7.78 8.10 -0.89
C ARG A 225 6.74 7.49 -1.83
N THR A 226 6.97 7.60 -3.14
CA THR A 226 6.08 7.14 -4.21
C THR A 226 6.86 6.35 -5.26
N THR A 227 6.16 5.52 -6.04
CA THR A 227 6.74 4.80 -7.19
C THR A 227 7.31 5.79 -8.22
N ASP A 228 6.51 6.78 -8.61
CA ASP A 228 6.87 7.80 -9.61
C ASP A 228 8.12 8.60 -9.20
N GLY A 229 8.25 8.91 -7.91
CA GLY A 229 9.43 9.58 -7.38
C GLY A 229 10.69 8.76 -7.55
N CYS A 230 10.61 7.44 -7.35
CA CYS A 230 11.72 6.52 -7.57
C CYS A 230 12.07 6.44 -9.07
N GLU A 231 11.06 6.31 -9.93
CA GLU A 231 11.22 6.25 -11.37
C GLU A 231 11.90 7.51 -11.94
N ASN A 232 11.47 8.69 -11.51
CA ASN A 232 12.05 9.96 -11.95
C ASN A 232 13.54 10.08 -11.61
N ILE A 233 13.95 9.62 -10.42
CA ILE A 233 15.38 9.60 -10.03
C ILE A 233 16.17 8.65 -10.93
N LEU A 234 15.67 7.43 -11.13
CA LEU A 234 16.36 6.41 -11.93
C LEU A 234 16.45 6.82 -13.40
N LYS A 235 15.40 7.45 -13.94
CA LYS A 235 15.39 8.05 -15.27
C LYS A 235 16.44 9.16 -15.38
N HIS A 236 16.50 10.05 -14.40
CA HIS A 236 17.52 11.11 -14.38
C HIS A 236 18.94 10.55 -14.29
N LEU A 237 19.17 9.49 -13.51
CA LEU A 237 20.46 8.83 -13.47
C LEU A 237 20.84 8.18 -14.81
N LYS A 238 19.87 7.67 -15.57
CA LYS A 238 20.09 7.17 -16.95
C LYS A 238 20.42 8.30 -17.93
N GLU A 239 19.72 9.44 -17.85
CA GLU A 239 20.02 10.63 -18.68
C GLU A 239 21.47 11.12 -18.48
N TYR A 240 21.99 10.96 -17.27
CA TYR A 240 23.35 11.30 -16.89
C TYR A 240 24.20 10.06 -16.60
N GLU A 241 24.02 8.97 -17.35
CA GLU A 241 24.65 7.67 -17.03
C GLU A 241 26.16 7.77 -16.84
N ASN A 242 26.85 8.60 -17.62
CA ASN A 242 28.30 8.83 -17.55
C ASN A 242 28.78 9.66 -16.34
N ASN A 243 27.89 10.19 -15.49
CA ASN A 243 28.23 11.04 -14.36
C ASN A 243 28.28 10.24 -13.05
N ILE A 244 29.45 9.72 -12.69
CA ILE A 244 29.62 8.93 -11.47
C ILE A 244 29.39 9.78 -10.21
N GLU A 245 29.71 11.07 -10.27
CA GLU A 245 29.64 11.97 -9.11
C GLU A 245 28.17 12.21 -8.73
N LEU A 246 27.29 12.31 -9.73
CA LEU A 246 25.84 12.34 -9.52
C LEU A 246 25.33 11.00 -8.96
N GLN A 247 25.75 9.88 -9.55
CA GLN A 247 25.40 8.55 -9.07
C GLN A 247 25.80 8.34 -7.61
N ALA A 248 27.00 8.78 -7.22
CA ALA A 248 27.51 8.64 -5.85
C ALA A 248 26.65 9.42 -4.85
N LEU A 249 26.35 10.69 -5.16
CA LEU A 249 25.53 11.53 -4.29
C LEU A 249 24.10 10.99 -4.12
N ILE A 250 23.49 10.48 -5.20
CA ILE A 250 22.14 9.92 -5.12
C ILE A 250 22.15 8.55 -4.42
N THR A 251 23.11 7.69 -4.73
CA THR A 251 23.25 6.37 -4.10
C THR A 251 23.44 6.48 -2.59
N GLU A 252 24.30 7.37 -2.12
CA GLU A 252 24.47 7.58 -0.68
C GLU A 252 23.21 8.14 -0.01
N ASN A 253 22.45 8.98 -0.71
CA ASN A 253 21.14 9.46 -0.23
C ASN A 253 20.06 8.37 -0.28
N SER A 254 20.29 7.25 -0.97
CA SER A 254 19.30 6.18 -1.13
C SER A 254 19.21 5.22 0.08
N PHE A 255 19.99 5.46 1.13
CA PHE A 255 20.07 4.60 2.33
C PHE A 255 19.03 4.93 3.41
N HIS A 256 17.96 5.66 3.07
CA HIS A 256 16.89 5.99 4.02
C HIS A 256 16.12 4.77 4.51
N PRO A 257 15.66 4.75 5.78
CA PRO A 257 14.82 3.66 6.29
C PRO A 257 13.56 3.42 5.46
N SER A 258 13.15 2.16 5.28
CA SER A 258 11.98 1.80 4.46
C SER A 258 10.64 2.33 5.02
N HIS A 259 10.54 2.63 6.31
CA HIS A 259 9.33 3.25 6.86
C HIS A 259 9.17 4.73 6.42
N THR A 260 10.28 5.46 6.22
CA THR A 260 10.23 6.82 5.68
C THR A 260 10.30 6.85 4.17
N HIS A 261 10.95 5.90 3.49
CA HIS A 261 10.99 5.84 2.03
C HIS A 261 10.67 4.41 1.57
N PRO A 262 9.37 4.05 1.52
CA PRO A 262 8.95 2.68 1.31
C PRO A 262 9.16 2.19 -0.12
N TYR A 263 9.38 3.08 -1.09
CA TYR A 263 9.65 2.67 -2.47
C TYR A 263 11.16 2.70 -2.72
N ARG A 264 11.67 1.58 -3.22
CA ARG A 264 13.07 1.39 -3.59
C ARG A 264 13.15 0.85 -5.00
N GLY A 265 14.16 1.29 -5.72
CA GLY A 265 14.37 0.84 -7.08
C GLY A 265 15.82 0.93 -7.49
N PHE A 266 16.12 0.23 -8.57
CA PHE A 266 17.44 0.27 -9.19
C PHE A 266 17.34 0.31 -10.71
N THR A 267 18.44 0.75 -11.32
CA THR A 267 18.63 0.67 -12.76
C THR A 267 20.08 0.37 -13.10
N LEU A 268 20.31 -0.34 -14.20
CA LEU A 268 21.64 -0.44 -14.81
C LEU A 268 21.92 0.81 -15.65
N LEU A 269 23.18 1.26 -15.61
CA LEU A 269 23.75 2.36 -16.38
C LEU A 269 24.80 1.77 -17.34
N ASN A 270 24.93 2.33 -18.55
CA ASN A 270 25.87 1.85 -19.56
C ASN A 270 25.72 0.36 -19.94
N SER A 271 24.52 -0.23 -19.75
CA SER A 271 24.24 -1.63 -20.11
C SER A 271 23.34 -1.70 -21.33
N SER A 272 23.54 -2.74 -22.16
CA SER A 272 22.61 -3.08 -23.24
C SER A 272 21.28 -3.65 -22.72
N GLU A 273 21.26 -4.18 -21.49
CA GLU A 273 20.05 -4.66 -20.83
C GLU A 273 19.38 -3.52 -20.05
N SER A 274 18.18 -3.12 -20.48
CA SER A 274 17.38 -2.13 -19.75
C SER A 274 16.57 -2.80 -18.64
N SER A 275 17.16 -2.97 -17.46
CA SER A 275 16.41 -3.41 -16.28
C SER A 275 16.22 -2.25 -15.30
N THR A 276 14.99 -1.76 -15.19
CA THR A 276 14.56 -0.86 -14.10
C THR A 276 13.49 -1.58 -13.31
N ILE A 277 13.75 -1.81 -12.02
CA ILE A 277 12.82 -2.52 -11.13
C ILE A 277 12.62 -1.67 -9.90
N ILE A 278 11.35 -1.32 -9.64
CA ILE A 278 10.91 -0.57 -8.47
C ILE A 278 9.97 -1.47 -7.67
N LYS A 279 10.15 -1.50 -6.35
CA LYS A 279 9.35 -2.30 -5.43
C LYS A 279 9.06 -1.48 -4.18
N LYS A 280 7.87 -1.68 -3.61
CA LYS A 280 7.60 -1.27 -2.24
C LYS A 280 8.32 -2.24 -1.28
N CYS A 281 9.27 -1.71 -0.53
CA CYS A 281 10.01 -2.41 0.50
C CYS A 281 9.16 -2.54 1.77
N ASN A 282 9.20 -3.73 2.38
CA ASN A 282 8.58 -3.94 3.68
C ASN A 282 9.32 -3.14 4.77
N SER A 283 8.60 -2.73 5.81
CA SER A 283 9.18 -2.02 6.96
C SER A 283 9.96 -2.93 7.89
N GLU A 284 9.63 -4.22 7.91
CA GLU A 284 10.31 -5.21 8.74
C GLU A 284 11.68 -5.56 8.17
N LYS A 285 12.69 -5.65 9.06
CA LYS A 285 14.02 -6.09 8.67
C LYS A 285 13.99 -7.56 8.28
N ARG A 286 14.48 -7.87 7.09
CA ARG A 286 14.59 -9.24 6.57
C ARG A 286 16.00 -9.80 6.85
N PRO A 287 16.14 -10.99 7.44
CA PRO A 287 17.44 -11.58 7.69
C PRO A 287 18.09 -12.06 6.39
N VAL A 288 19.39 -11.81 6.22
CA VAL A 288 20.15 -12.22 5.03
C VAL A 288 20.81 -13.57 5.30
N TRP A 289 20.54 -14.57 4.45
CA TRP A 289 21.08 -15.92 4.56
C TRP A 289 21.95 -16.26 3.37
N PHE A 290 23.18 -16.70 3.63
CA PHE A 290 24.08 -17.20 2.58
C PHE A 290 23.95 -18.72 2.47
N VAL A 291 23.66 -19.20 1.26
CA VAL A 291 23.58 -20.62 0.93
C VAL A 291 24.68 -20.97 -0.06
N PHE A 292 25.56 -21.89 0.31
CA PHE A 292 26.68 -22.30 -0.53
C PHE A 292 26.40 -23.64 -1.20
N SER A 293 26.20 -23.63 -2.52
CA SER A 293 25.97 -24.84 -3.29
C SER A 293 27.27 -25.61 -3.55
N GLY A 294 27.16 -26.94 -3.64
CA GLY A 294 28.30 -27.83 -3.81
C GLY A 294 28.66 -28.15 -5.27
N MET A 295 29.13 -29.39 -5.47
CA MET A 295 29.50 -29.94 -6.78
C MET A 295 28.32 -29.93 -7.77
N GLY A 296 28.61 -29.74 -9.05
CA GLY A 296 27.62 -29.64 -10.14
C GLY A 296 27.32 -28.20 -10.56
N THR A 297 27.87 -27.23 -9.83
CA THR A 297 27.72 -25.80 -10.10
C THR A 297 28.80 -25.24 -11.04
N GLN A 298 29.90 -25.97 -11.25
CA GLN A 298 31.01 -25.57 -12.11
C GLN A 298 30.62 -25.58 -13.61
N TRP A 299 31.23 -24.68 -14.39
CA TRP A 299 31.09 -24.65 -15.85
C TRP A 299 32.23 -23.87 -16.53
N SER A 300 32.44 -24.14 -17.82
CA SER A 300 33.51 -23.53 -18.62
C SER A 300 33.30 -22.02 -18.78
N GLY A 301 34.28 -21.23 -18.37
CA GLY A 301 34.21 -19.76 -18.47
C GLY A 301 33.48 -19.09 -17.30
N MET A 302 33.22 -19.80 -16.20
CA MET A 302 32.51 -19.25 -15.04
C MET A 302 33.16 -18.00 -14.42
N GLY A 303 34.45 -17.77 -14.62
CA GLY A 303 35.11 -16.54 -14.14
C GLY A 303 35.16 -15.40 -15.15
N ARG A 304 34.75 -15.60 -16.42
CA ARG A 304 35.16 -14.74 -17.54
C ARG A 304 34.71 -13.29 -17.40
N ASP A 305 33.41 -13.06 -17.26
CA ASP A 305 32.84 -11.71 -17.32
C ASP A 305 33.04 -10.97 -16.00
N LEU A 306 32.83 -11.65 -14.85
CA LEU A 306 32.99 -11.04 -13.53
C LEU A 306 34.43 -10.64 -13.21
N MET A 307 35.43 -11.11 -13.97
CA MET A 307 36.80 -10.62 -13.88
C MET A 307 36.93 -9.14 -14.23
N GLU A 308 35.95 -8.50 -14.86
CA GLU A 308 35.92 -7.03 -15.03
C GLU A 308 35.73 -6.30 -13.68
N LEU A 309 35.04 -6.93 -12.73
CA LEU A 309 34.84 -6.36 -11.40
C LEU A 309 36.16 -6.41 -10.61
N LYS A 310 36.66 -5.25 -10.21
CA LYS A 310 37.95 -5.10 -9.51
C LYS A 310 38.07 -5.99 -8.27
N LEU A 311 37.03 -6.01 -7.41
CA LEU A 311 37.05 -6.78 -6.17
C LEU A 311 37.03 -8.30 -6.43
N PHE A 312 36.27 -8.73 -7.43
CA PHE A 312 36.26 -10.12 -7.86
C PHE A 312 37.64 -10.54 -8.38
N ARG A 313 38.21 -9.76 -9.30
CA ARG A 313 39.56 -9.99 -9.87
C ARG A 313 40.62 -10.11 -8.78
N GLN A 314 40.66 -9.19 -7.83
CA GLN A 314 41.63 -9.20 -6.73
C GLN A 314 41.53 -10.48 -5.89
N SER A 315 40.32 -10.97 -5.65
CA SER A 315 40.09 -12.22 -4.92
C SER A 315 40.57 -13.45 -5.70
N ILE A 316 40.32 -13.49 -7.02
CA ILE A 316 40.81 -14.53 -7.93
C ILE A 316 42.34 -14.51 -8.02
N GLU A 317 42.97 -13.35 -8.15
CA GLU A 317 44.43 -13.19 -8.21
C GLU A 317 45.09 -13.71 -6.93
N ARG A 318 44.54 -13.36 -5.75
CA ARG A 318 44.99 -13.90 -4.46
C ARG A 318 44.90 -15.43 -4.43
N SER A 319 43.80 -15.97 -4.93
CA SER A 319 43.57 -17.42 -5.01
C SER A 319 44.54 -18.13 -5.98
N SER A 320 44.87 -17.48 -7.10
CA SER A 320 45.83 -17.97 -8.09
C SER A 320 47.24 -18.09 -7.50
N ILE A 321 47.68 -17.11 -6.71
CA ILE A 321 49.00 -17.13 -6.06
C ILE A 321 49.16 -18.35 -5.14
N ILE A 322 48.10 -18.72 -4.41
CA ILE A 322 48.08 -19.90 -3.53
C ILE A 322 48.23 -21.18 -4.34
N LEU A 323 47.42 -21.33 -5.39
CA LEU A 323 47.36 -22.54 -6.23
C LEU A 323 48.59 -22.74 -7.12
N LYS A 324 49.29 -21.66 -7.48
CA LYS A 324 50.53 -21.72 -8.27
C LYS A 324 51.60 -22.58 -7.61
N LYS A 325 51.65 -22.62 -6.27
CA LYS A 325 52.56 -23.50 -5.49
C LYS A 325 52.31 -25.00 -5.73
N TYR A 326 51.11 -25.35 -6.21
CA TYR A 326 50.66 -26.71 -6.46
C TYR A 326 50.52 -27.01 -7.98
N ASN A 327 51.13 -26.19 -8.83
CA ASN A 327 51.09 -26.32 -10.30
C ASN A 327 49.67 -26.29 -10.90
N ILE A 328 48.75 -25.59 -10.23
CA ILE A 328 47.39 -25.35 -10.77
C ILE A 328 47.33 -23.95 -11.37
N ASP A 329 47.01 -23.89 -12.66
CA ASP A 329 46.67 -22.64 -13.35
C ASP A 329 45.18 -22.33 -13.20
N LEU A 330 44.85 -21.55 -12.17
CA LEU A 330 43.48 -21.15 -11.88
C LEU A 330 42.85 -20.35 -13.03
N PHE A 331 43.59 -19.45 -13.68
CA PHE A 331 43.05 -18.64 -14.77
C PHE A 331 42.63 -19.52 -15.95
N LYS A 332 43.47 -20.50 -16.29
CA LYS A 332 43.10 -21.49 -17.30
C LYS A 332 41.81 -22.22 -16.92
N LEU A 333 41.70 -22.68 -15.67
CA LEU A 333 40.54 -23.43 -15.17
C LEU A 333 39.22 -22.66 -15.20
N ILE A 334 39.23 -21.36 -14.85
CA ILE A 334 37.97 -20.60 -14.71
C ILE A 334 37.61 -19.76 -15.95
N LEU A 335 38.59 -19.41 -16.80
CA LEU A 335 38.36 -18.55 -17.98
C LEU A 335 38.24 -19.34 -19.29
N SER A 336 38.99 -20.43 -19.41
CA SER A 336 39.25 -21.10 -20.69
C SER A 336 39.23 -22.64 -20.62
N SER A 337 38.71 -23.21 -19.54
CA SER A 337 38.58 -24.67 -19.39
C SER A 337 37.64 -25.25 -20.44
N THR A 338 37.86 -26.51 -20.80
CA THR A 338 36.86 -27.35 -21.48
C THR A 338 36.00 -28.08 -20.43
N PRO A 339 34.82 -28.60 -20.79
CA PRO A 339 34.03 -29.43 -19.89
C PRO A 339 34.86 -30.58 -19.27
N ARG A 340 35.73 -31.22 -20.06
CA ARG A 340 36.62 -32.30 -19.62
C ARG A 340 37.63 -31.87 -18.56
N ASP A 341 38.10 -30.62 -18.59
CA ASP A 341 39.01 -30.11 -17.56
C ASP A 341 38.30 -29.98 -16.21
N LEU A 342 36.98 -29.75 -16.21
CA LEU A 342 36.16 -29.63 -15.01
C LEU A 342 35.56 -30.96 -14.56
N ASP A 343 35.54 -32.00 -15.40
CA ASP A 343 35.16 -33.39 -15.07
C ASP A 343 36.22 -34.11 -14.22
N HIS A 344 36.88 -33.36 -13.32
CA HIS A 344 37.88 -33.84 -12.38
C HIS A 344 37.59 -33.26 -10.99
N PRO A 345 37.45 -34.08 -9.91
CA PRO A 345 37.05 -33.60 -8.59
C PRO A 345 37.91 -32.44 -8.05
N LEU A 346 39.24 -32.56 -8.20
CA LEU A 346 40.18 -31.52 -7.80
C LEU A 346 39.94 -30.18 -8.50
N ASN A 347 39.82 -30.18 -9.83
CA ASN A 347 39.60 -28.96 -10.59
C ASN A 347 38.24 -28.35 -10.27
N SER A 348 37.20 -29.18 -10.13
CA SER A 348 35.86 -28.75 -9.72
C SER A 348 35.84 -28.09 -8.35
N PHE A 349 36.40 -28.73 -7.32
CA PHE A 349 36.39 -28.20 -5.95
C PHE A 349 37.15 -26.88 -5.83
N VAL A 350 38.35 -26.82 -6.39
CA VAL A 350 39.16 -25.59 -6.39
C VAL A 350 38.44 -24.46 -7.12
N SER A 351 37.86 -24.77 -8.27
CA SER A 351 37.06 -23.85 -9.08
C SER A 351 35.87 -23.27 -8.29
N ILE A 352 35.05 -24.13 -7.69
CA ILE A 352 33.86 -23.72 -6.93
C ILE A 352 34.27 -22.87 -5.72
N ALA A 353 35.21 -23.35 -4.91
CA ALA A 353 35.65 -22.66 -3.70
C ALA A 353 36.20 -21.26 -4.01
N THR A 354 36.98 -21.14 -5.09
CA THR A 354 37.55 -19.87 -5.52
C THR A 354 36.48 -18.84 -5.93
N ILE A 355 35.48 -19.26 -6.71
CA ILE A 355 34.37 -18.38 -7.09
C ILE A 355 33.53 -17.99 -5.87
N GLN A 356 33.26 -18.93 -4.96
CA GLN A 356 32.54 -18.65 -3.73
C GLN A 356 33.25 -17.61 -2.84
N ILE A 357 34.58 -17.73 -2.66
CA ILE A 357 35.40 -16.73 -1.96
C ILE A 357 35.26 -15.37 -2.63
N ALA A 358 35.37 -15.30 -3.96
CA ALA A 358 35.29 -14.04 -4.69
C ALA A 358 33.91 -13.36 -4.57
N LEU A 359 32.81 -14.13 -4.60
CA LEU A 359 31.46 -13.61 -4.38
C LEU A 359 31.27 -13.10 -2.94
N VAL A 360 31.78 -13.84 -1.94
CA VAL A 360 31.76 -13.41 -0.52
C VAL A 360 32.54 -12.11 -0.34
N ASP A 361 33.73 -12.00 -0.94
CA ASP A 361 34.55 -10.79 -0.86
C ASP A 361 33.85 -9.58 -1.46
N CYS A 362 33.19 -9.75 -2.61
CA CYS A 362 32.40 -8.69 -3.23
C CYS A 362 31.26 -8.23 -2.31
N LEU A 363 30.46 -9.16 -1.78
CA LEU A 363 29.35 -8.84 -0.87
C LEU A 363 29.84 -8.15 0.41
N LYS A 364 30.89 -8.68 1.04
CA LYS A 364 31.48 -8.14 2.26
C LYS A 364 32.02 -6.72 2.04
N ALA A 365 32.69 -6.46 0.94
CA ALA A 365 33.18 -5.13 0.59
C ALA A 365 32.07 -4.11 0.29
N MET A 366 30.87 -4.58 -0.06
CA MET A 366 29.66 -3.76 -0.20
C MET A 366 28.87 -3.61 1.12
N GLY A 367 29.34 -4.22 2.21
CA GLY A 367 28.69 -4.16 3.53
C GLY A 367 27.57 -5.17 3.73
N VAL A 368 27.46 -6.20 2.89
CA VAL A 368 26.49 -7.30 3.08
C VAL A 368 27.11 -8.38 3.94
N GLU A 369 26.55 -8.55 5.13
CA GLU A 369 26.90 -9.64 6.04
C GLU A 369 25.72 -10.60 6.21
N PRO A 370 25.97 -11.91 6.35
CA PRO A 370 24.92 -12.88 6.63
C PRO A 370 24.50 -12.84 8.11
N ASP A 371 23.19 -12.89 8.33
CA ASP A 371 22.58 -13.24 9.62
C ASP A 371 22.61 -14.77 9.84
N GLY A 372 22.59 -15.56 8.77
CA GLY A 372 22.72 -17.03 8.81
C GLY A 372 23.45 -17.62 7.60
N ILE A 373 24.07 -18.78 7.78
CA ILE A 373 24.91 -19.45 6.77
C ILE A 373 24.58 -20.94 6.74
N VAL A 374 24.35 -21.48 5.53
CA VAL A 374 24.16 -22.92 5.29
C VAL A 374 25.00 -23.36 4.10
N GLY A 375 25.63 -24.52 4.19
CA GLY A 375 26.37 -25.12 3.08
C GLY A 375 25.73 -26.40 2.60
N HIS A 376 25.95 -26.74 1.34
CA HIS A 376 25.62 -28.05 0.79
C HIS A 376 26.92 -28.75 0.37
N SER A 377 27.26 -29.85 1.05
CA SER A 377 28.47 -30.62 0.75
C SER A 377 29.73 -29.74 0.80
N VAL A 378 30.52 -29.70 -0.29
CA VAL A 378 31.74 -28.89 -0.45
C VAL A 378 31.48 -27.40 -0.26
N GLY A 379 30.24 -26.94 -0.40
CA GLY A 379 29.84 -25.56 -0.07
C GLY A 379 30.13 -25.16 1.38
N GLU A 380 30.25 -26.11 2.33
CA GLU A 380 30.66 -25.81 3.71
C GLU A 380 32.08 -25.23 3.83
N LEU A 381 32.93 -25.40 2.81
CA LEU A 381 34.21 -24.69 2.73
C LEU A 381 34.00 -23.17 2.54
N GLY A 382 32.99 -22.80 1.73
CA GLY A 382 32.54 -21.42 1.57
C GLY A 382 31.90 -20.87 2.84
N CYS A 383 31.14 -21.70 3.56
CA CYS A 383 30.59 -21.34 4.88
C CYS A 383 31.69 -21.02 5.88
N ALA A 384 32.72 -21.86 5.98
CA ALA A 384 33.85 -21.62 6.88
C ALA A 384 34.56 -20.29 6.57
N TYR A 385 34.66 -19.91 5.29
CA TYR A 385 35.20 -18.62 4.87
C TYR A 385 34.29 -17.46 5.28
N ALA A 386 32.99 -17.53 4.96
CA ALA A 386 32.03 -16.48 5.25
C ALA A 386 31.79 -16.27 6.76
N ASP A 387 31.87 -17.33 7.56
CA ASP A 387 31.80 -17.28 9.02
C ASP A 387 33.07 -16.69 9.67
N GLY A 388 34.18 -16.61 8.91
CA GLY A 388 35.48 -16.13 9.37
C GLY A 388 36.36 -17.19 10.03
N CYS A 389 35.91 -18.46 10.04
CA CYS A 389 36.72 -19.58 10.51
C CYS A 389 37.95 -19.79 9.63
N PHE A 390 37.79 -19.75 8.32
CA PHE A 390 38.86 -19.95 7.34
C PHE A 390 39.34 -18.65 6.70
N THR A 391 40.63 -18.60 6.43
CA THR A 391 41.25 -17.70 5.46
C THR A 391 41.03 -18.20 4.03
N ALA A 392 41.27 -17.35 3.03
CA ALA A 392 41.18 -17.77 1.63
C ALA A 392 42.16 -18.93 1.30
N GLU A 393 43.37 -18.91 1.88
CA GLU A 393 44.35 -19.99 1.72
C GLU A 393 43.85 -21.31 2.32
N GLU A 394 43.34 -21.30 3.56
CA GLU A 394 42.77 -22.49 4.18
C GLU A 394 41.61 -23.07 3.36
N THR A 395 40.67 -22.23 2.90
CA THR A 395 39.53 -22.67 2.10
C THR A 395 39.95 -23.32 0.78
N ILE A 396 40.87 -22.69 0.04
CA ILE A 396 41.34 -23.19 -1.26
C ILE A 396 42.14 -24.47 -1.10
N LEU A 397 43.04 -24.53 -0.12
CA LEU A 397 43.85 -25.70 0.12
C LEU A 397 43.01 -26.86 0.65
N ALA A 398 42.01 -26.60 1.48
CA ALA A 398 41.04 -27.63 1.88
C ALA A 398 40.30 -28.19 0.66
N ALA A 399 39.85 -27.35 -0.27
CA ALA A 399 39.22 -27.78 -1.51
C ALA A 399 40.19 -28.61 -2.39
N TYR A 400 41.44 -28.15 -2.52
CA TYR A 400 42.50 -28.84 -3.26
C TYR A 400 42.79 -30.22 -2.69
N PHE A 401 43.06 -30.33 -1.39
CA PHE A 401 43.40 -31.61 -0.75
C PHE A 401 42.23 -32.58 -0.71
N ARG A 402 40.98 -32.10 -0.55
CA ARG A 402 39.79 -32.95 -0.74
C ARG A 402 39.80 -33.62 -2.10
N GLY A 403 40.00 -32.86 -3.17
CA GLY A 403 40.04 -33.39 -4.53
C GLY A 403 41.24 -34.28 -4.81
N LYS A 404 42.42 -33.90 -4.30
CA LYS A 404 43.66 -34.65 -4.48
C LYS A 404 43.62 -36.02 -3.79
N CYS A 405 43.15 -36.09 -2.56
CA CYS A 405 43.06 -37.36 -1.84
C CYS A 405 42.08 -38.33 -2.51
N ILE A 406 40.97 -37.83 -3.10
CA ILE A 406 40.06 -38.66 -3.90
C ILE A 406 40.77 -39.22 -5.14
N GLN A 407 41.53 -38.38 -5.84
CA GLN A 407 42.29 -38.78 -7.03
C GLN A 407 43.35 -39.84 -6.69
N GLU A 408 44.04 -39.70 -5.56
CA GLU A 408 45.08 -40.64 -5.13
C GLU A 408 44.52 -41.95 -4.58
N ALA A 409 43.31 -41.94 -4.00
CA ALA A 409 42.68 -43.13 -3.44
C ALA A 409 42.20 -44.14 -4.50
N ASN A 410 42.08 -43.72 -5.76
CA ASN A 410 41.77 -44.59 -6.91
C ASN A 410 40.53 -45.48 -6.67
N LEU A 411 39.48 -44.88 -6.11
CA LEU A 411 38.25 -45.55 -5.72
C LEU A 411 37.54 -46.21 -6.92
N PRO A 412 36.73 -47.26 -6.67
CA PRO A 412 35.82 -47.80 -7.68
C PRO A 412 34.90 -46.72 -8.27
N ALA A 413 34.50 -46.89 -9.53
CA ALA A 413 33.61 -45.95 -10.21
C ALA A 413 32.27 -45.83 -9.45
N GLY A 414 32.03 -44.66 -8.86
CA GLY A 414 30.81 -44.31 -8.16
C GLY A 414 29.81 -43.54 -9.03
N GLY A 415 28.54 -43.58 -8.63
CA GLY A 415 27.46 -42.80 -9.20
C GLY A 415 26.65 -42.11 -8.11
N MET A 416 25.96 -41.04 -8.49
CA MET A 416 24.98 -40.37 -7.63
C MET A 416 23.74 -40.02 -8.44
N ALA A 417 22.57 -40.07 -7.82
CA ALA A 417 21.32 -39.69 -8.46
C ALA A 417 20.37 -38.98 -7.50
N ALA A 418 19.73 -37.90 -7.97
CA ALA A 418 18.64 -37.25 -7.27
C ALA A 418 17.33 -38.03 -7.51
N VAL A 419 16.65 -38.41 -6.44
CA VAL A 419 15.43 -39.22 -6.44
C VAL A 419 14.30 -38.50 -5.71
N GLY A 420 13.08 -38.62 -6.23
CA GLY A 420 11.86 -38.01 -5.70
C GLY A 420 11.22 -38.89 -4.64
N LEU A 421 11.94 -39.08 -3.53
CA LEU A 421 11.54 -39.90 -2.39
C LEU A 421 11.83 -39.14 -1.10
N THR A 422 11.08 -39.41 -0.05
CA THR A 422 11.43 -38.95 1.30
C THR A 422 12.68 -39.67 1.82
N TRP A 423 13.35 -39.09 2.82
CA TRP A 423 14.53 -39.71 3.45
C TRP A 423 14.27 -41.12 3.98
N ASN A 424 13.10 -41.35 4.57
CA ASN A 424 12.72 -42.65 5.11
C ASN A 424 12.40 -43.68 4.02
N GLU A 425 11.70 -43.28 2.96
CA GLU A 425 11.44 -44.15 1.80
C GLU A 425 12.76 -44.54 1.11
N CYS A 426 13.68 -43.58 0.94
CA CYS A 426 15.02 -43.86 0.42
C CYS A 426 15.73 -44.92 1.25
N LYS A 427 15.75 -44.81 2.58
CA LYS A 427 16.39 -45.81 3.46
C LYS A 427 15.77 -47.20 3.32
N GLN A 428 14.47 -47.31 3.04
CA GLN A 428 13.79 -48.58 2.88
C GLN A 428 13.99 -49.20 1.49
N MET A 429 14.10 -48.37 0.46
CA MET A 429 14.17 -48.80 -0.94
C MET A 429 15.59 -48.94 -1.48
N CYS A 430 16.59 -48.28 -0.87
CA CYS A 430 17.97 -48.37 -1.33
C CYS A 430 18.52 -49.80 -1.15
N PRO A 431 19.17 -50.36 -2.19
CA PRO A 431 20.04 -51.53 -2.06
C PRO A 431 21.13 -51.34 -1.00
N SER A 432 21.68 -52.43 -0.47
CA SER A 432 22.68 -52.37 0.62
C SER A 432 23.98 -51.63 0.27
N ASP A 433 24.33 -51.55 -1.01
CA ASP A 433 25.50 -50.86 -1.54
C ASP A 433 25.20 -49.41 -1.97
N ILE A 434 23.95 -48.95 -1.86
CA ILE A 434 23.53 -47.56 -2.14
C ILE A 434 23.11 -46.89 -0.83
N ALA A 435 23.67 -45.70 -0.57
CA ALA A 435 23.36 -44.91 0.61
C ALA A 435 22.56 -43.64 0.24
N PRO A 436 21.53 -43.27 1.02
CA PRO A 436 21.01 -41.91 1.03
C PRO A 436 22.12 -40.95 1.49
N ALA A 437 22.48 -39.99 0.63
CA ALA A 437 23.68 -39.17 0.78
C ALA A 437 23.37 -37.69 1.03
N CYS A 438 22.37 -37.11 0.35
CA CYS A 438 21.97 -35.72 0.56
C CYS A 438 20.47 -35.61 0.76
N HIS A 439 20.00 -35.12 1.90
CA HIS A 439 18.59 -34.82 2.13
C HIS A 439 18.32 -33.39 1.66
N ASN A 440 17.93 -33.21 0.39
CA ASN A 440 17.83 -31.87 -0.22
C ASN A 440 16.52 -31.17 0.10
N ALA A 441 15.41 -31.91 0.06
CA ALA A 441 14.06 -31.46 0.42
C ALA A 441 13.30 -32.63 1.05
N ILE A 442 12.10 -32.35 1.58
CA ILE A 442 11.23 -33.35 2.24
C ILE A 442 11.05 -34.61 1.38
N ASP A 443 10.90 -34.42 0.06
CA ASP A 443 10.59 -35.41 -0.96
C ASP A 443 11.70 -35.51 -2.03
N THR A 444 12.92 -35.07 -1.73
CA THR A 444 14.03 -35.16 -2.69
C THR A 444 15.35 -35.44 -2.00
N VAL A 445 15.92 -36.59 -2.34
CA VAL A 445 17.14 -37.11 -1.76
C VAL A 445 18.12 -37.42 -2.87
N THR A 446 19.41 -37.20 -2.65
CA THR A 446 20.45 -37.72 -3.53
C THR A 446 20.97 -39.02 -2.93
N VAL A 447 20.93 -40.10 -3.71
CA VAL A 447 21.53 -41.40 -3.36
C VAL A 447 22.93 -41.53 -3.98
N SER A 448 23.79 -42.32 -3.35
CA SER A 448 25.21 -42.46 -3.68
C SER A 448 25.68 -43.90 -3.51
N GLY A 449 26.43 -44.43 -4.47
CA GLY A 449 26.91 -45.81 -4.45
C GLY A 449 27.73 -46.16 -5.70
N PRO A 450 27.99 -47.46 -5.98
CA PRO A 450 28.64 -47.89 -7.21
C PRO A 450 27.87 -47.43 -8.46
N LYS A 451 28.59 -47.06 -9.52
CA LYS A 451 27.99 -46.48 -10.72
C LYS A 451 26.94 -47.40 -11.35
N GLU A 452 27.28 -48.67 -11.57
CA GLU A 452 26.36 -49.65 -12.17
C GLU A 452 25.12 -49.89 -11.31
N SER A 453 25.27 -49.94 -9.99
CA SER A 453 24.14 -50.09 -9.06
C SER A 453 23.21 -48.87 -9.10
N ILE A 454 23.76 -47.66 -9.18
CA ILE A 454 23.00 -46.41 -9.29
C ILE A 454 22.24 -46.34 -10.62
N GLU A 455 22.88 -46.67 -11.74
CA GLU A 455 22.23 -46.69 -13.06
C GLU A 455 21.02 -47.64 -13.06
N LYS A 456 21.21 -48.86 -12.54
CA LYS A 456 20.13 -49.85 -12.39
C LYS A 456 19.01 -49.38 -11.47
N PHE A 457 19.36 -48.78 -10.33
CA PHE A 457 18.37 -48.26 -9.38
C PHE A 457 17.57 -47.08 -9.97
N VAL A 458 18.21 -46.21 -10.75
CA VAL A 458 17.55 -45.12 -11.48
C VAL A 458 16.56 -45.67 -12.51
N GLU A 459 16.93 -46.71 -13.26
CA GLU A 459 16.02 -47.39 -14.19
C GLU A 459 14.81 -47.98 -13.46
N GLU A 460 15.03 -48.71 -12.36
CA GLU A 460 13.95 -49.28 -11.55
C GLU A 460 12.98 -48.21 -11.00
N LEU A 461 13.50 -47.09 -10.53
CA LEU A 461 12.68 -45.97 -10.06
C LEU A 461 11.89 -45.33 -11.19
N LYS A 462 12.48 -45.17 -12.37
CA LYS A 462 11.79 -44.65 -13.56
C LYS A 462 10.66 -45.58 -14.01
N GLU A 463 10.86 -46.90 -13.98
CA GLU A 463 9.81 -47.89 -14.24
C GLU A 463 8.63 -47.76 -13.25
N LYS A 464 8.94 -47.46 -11.99
CA LYS A 464 7.95 -47.16 -10.93
C LYS A 464 7.35 -45.75 -11.02
N LYS A 465 7.66 -44.97 -12.06
CA LYS A 465 7.24 -43.57 -12.26
C LYS A 465 7.67 -42.62 -11.13
N ILE A 466 8.75 -42.95 -10.44
CA ILE A 466 9.37 -42.11 -9.41
C ILE A 466 10.44 -41.25 -10.10
N PHE A 467 10.52 -39.96 -9.74
CA PHE A 467 11.56 -39.09 -10.28
C PHE A 467 12.95 -39.65 -9.90
N ALA A 468 13.80 -39.90 -10.89
CA ALA A 468 15.18 -40.31 -10.68
C ALA A 468 16.06 -39.76 -11.80
N LYS A 469 17.09 -38.99 -11.42
CA LYS A 469 18.01 -38.35 -12.36
C LYS A 469 19.44 -38.41 -11.84
N GLU A 470 20.33 -38.99 -12.63
CA GLU A 470 21.76 -38.98 -12.34
C GLU A 470 22.31 -37.56 -12.23
N VAL A 471 23.25 -37.37 -11.31
CA VAL A 471 23.96 -36.11 -11.10
C VAL A 471 25.44 -36.30 -11.36
N ALA A 472 26.07 -35.33 -12.02
CA ALA A 472 27.49 -35.39 -12.32
C ALA A 472 28.32 -35.37 -11.01
N CYS A 473 28.98 -36.48 -10.71
CA CYS A 473 29.81 -36.67 -9.52
C CYS A 473 31.26 -37.08 -9.83
N ASN A 474 31.70 -36.93 -11.09
CA ASN A 474 33.04 -37.29 -11.55
C ASN A 474 33.45 -38.75 -11.21
N GLN A 475 32.49 -39.67 -11.28
CA GLN A 475 32.66 -41.10 -10.97
C GLN A 475 32.99 -41.39 -9.49
N VAL A 476 32.52 -40.57 -8.56
CA VAL A 476 32.78 -40.71 -7.12
C VAL A 476 31.46 -40.77 -6.34
N ALA A 477 31.36 -41.73 -5.40
CA ALA A 477 30.21 -41.90 -4.52
C ALA A 477 30.34 -41.05 -3.23
N PHE A 478 30.15 -39.73 -3.35
CA PHE A 478 30.27 -38.81 -2.21
C PHE A 478 29.26 -39.08 -1.08
N HIS A 479 29.61 -38.70 0.16
CA HIS A 479 28.73 -38.79 1.35
C HIS A 479 28.19 -40.19 1.61
N SER A 480 29.05 -41.17 1.38
CA SER A 480 28.76 -42.59 1.58
C SER A 480 29.93 -43.26 2.32
N HIS A 481 29.72 -44.51 2.72
CA HIS A 481 30.75 -45.30 3.38
C HIS A 481 32.02 -45.49 2.51
N TYR A 482 31.94 -45.32 1.18
CA TYR A 482 33.10 -45.35 0.29
C TYR A 482 34.12 -44.22 0.56
N MET A 483 33.70 -43.12 1.20
CA MET A 483 34.63 -42.02 1.55
C MET A 483 35.48 -42.31 2.79
N ILE A 484 35.15 -43.36 3.56
CA ILE A 484 35.88 -43.73 4.79
C ILE A 484 37.34 -44.10 4.47
N GLU A 485 37.62 -44.69 3.31
CA GLU A 485 38.99 -45.02 2.87
C GLU A 485 39.87 -43.78 2.70
N ILE A 486 39.27 -42.64 2.33
CA ILE A 486 39.97 -41.37 2.12
C ILE A 486 40.20 -40.61 3.44
N ALA A 487 39.33 -40.82 4.43
CA ALA A 487 39.27 -40.02 5.65
C ALA A 487 40.63 -39.86 6.38
N PRO A 488 41.45 -40.92 6.58
CA PRO A 488 42.73 -40.78 7.28
C PRO A 488 43.75 -39.92 6.50
N LEU A 489 43.81 -40.09 5.19
CA LEU A 489 44.73 -39.34 4.32
C LEU A 489 44.32 -37.86 4.27
N LEU A 490 43.02 -37.59 4.07
CA LEU A 490 42.49 -36.24 4.03
C LEU A 490 42.70 -35.52 5.38
N LYS A 491 42.44 -36.19 6.51
CA LYS A 491 42.68 -35.61 7.84
C LYS A 491 44.13 -35.13 7.97
N LYS A 492 45.09 -35.98 7.65
CA LYS A 492 46.53 -35.65 7.71
C LYS A 492 46.88 -34.47 6.82
N CYS A 493 46.29 -34.37 5.63
CA CYS A 493 46.49 -33.22 4.75
C CYS A 493 45.91 -31.93 5.37
N LEU A 494 44.69 -31.99 5.91
CA LEU A 494 44.01 -30.84 6.49
C LEU A 494 44.64 -30.33 7.79
N GLU A 495 45.26 -31.21 8.59
CA GLU A 495 46.05 -30.83 9.77
C GLU A 495 47.25 -29.93 9.43
N ASN A 496 47.78 -30.02 8.21
CA ASN A 496 48.87 -29.17 7.73
C ASN A 496 48.38 -27.85 7.10
N VAL A 497 47.06 -27.72 6.89
CA VAL A 497 46.45 -26.56 6.22
C VAL A 497 45.72 -25.68 7.22
N ILE A 498 44.88 -26.28 8.06
CA ILE A 498 44.01 -25.57 9.00
C ILE A 498 44.83 -25.17 10.22
N ILE A 499 44.75 -23.90 10.60
CA ILE A 499 45.47 -23.39 11.78
C ILE A 499 45.07 -24.14 13.06
N ASN A 500 46.05 -24.33 13.95
CA ASN A 500 45.88 -24.95 15.26
C ASN A 500 46.20 -23.93 16.37
N PRO A 501 45.29 -23.67 17.35
CA PRO A 501 43.95 -24.26 17.49
C PRO A 501 42.98 -23.80 16.40
N SER A 502 42.10 -24.72 15.97
CA SER A 502 41.07 -24.42 14.98
C SER A 502 40.07 -23.38 15.53
N LYS A 503 39.62 -22.47 14.67
CA LYS A 503 38.68 -21.42 15.08
C LYS A 503 37.30 -21.99 15.39
N GLN A 504 36.63 -21.35 16.35
CA GLN A 504 35.26 -21.68 16.72
C GLN A 504 34.28 -21.27 15.62
N ARG A 505 33.29 -22.12 15.36
CA ARG A 505 32.17 -21.82 14.45
C ARG A 505 31.19 -20.91 15.17
N SER A 506 30.70 -19.86 14.50
CA SER A 506 29.67 -19.00 15.08
C SER A 506 28.31 -19.68 15.05
N SER A 507 27.38 -19.21 15.87
CA SER A 507 25.98 -19.69 15.87
C SER A 507 25.22 -19.36 14.59
N ARG A 508 25.75 -18.45 13.74
CA ARG A 508 25.15 -18.12 12.44
C ARG A 508 25.36 -19.24 11.41
N TRP A 509 26.38 -20.07 11.58
CA TRP A 509 26.64 -21.19 10.68
C TRP A 509 25.91 -22.45 11.14
N ILE A 510 24.83 -22.78 10.43
CA ILE A 510 24.06 -24.00 10.60
C ILE A 510 24.76 -25.14 9.84
N SER A 511 25.18 -26.16 10.58
CA SER A 511 25.90 -27.31 10.01
C SER A 511 24.93 -28.23 9.26
N SER A 512 25.27 -28.58 8.03
CA SER A 512 24.58 -29.63 7.25
C SER A 512 25.29 -30.98 7.35
N SER A 513 26.48 -31.04 7.95
CA SER A 513 27.29 -32.27 8.05
C SER A 513 27.22 -32.96 9.40
N VAL A 514 26.61 -32.32 10.41
CA VAL A 514 26.47 -32.85 11.77
C VAL A 514 25.00 -32.71 12.19
N PRO A 515 24.37 -33.79 12.71
CA PRO A 515 23.01 -33.71 13.24
C PRO A 515 22.84 -32.64 14.32
N GLU A 516 21.69 -31.98 14.35
CA GLU A 516 21.40 -30.86 15.27
C GLU A 516 21.63 -31.22 16.74
N ASN A 517 21.23 -32.42 17.16
CA ASN A 517 21.42 -32.91 18.53
C ASN A 517 22.90 -33.07 18.93
N GLN A 518 23.84 -32.97 17.97
CA GLN A 518 25.28 -33.07 18.19
C GLN A 518 26.03 -31.75 17.93
N TRP A 519 25.34 -30.63 17.68
CA TRP A 519 26.01 -29.34 17.43
C TRP A 519 26.85 -28.82 18.60
N ASN A 520 26.56 -29.26 19.82
CA ASN A 520 27.32 -28.90 21.02
C ASN A 520 28.51 -29.83 21.30
N THR A 521 28.81 -30.78 20.40
CA THR A 521 29.96 -31.69 20.55
C THR A 521 31.26 -31.02 20.10
N PRO A 522 32.44 -31.46 20.60
CA PRO A 522 33.73 -30.91 20.16
C PRO A 522 33.95 -30.92 18.64
N LEU A 523 33.40 -31.92 17.94
CA LEU A 523 33.44 -32.02 16.48
C LEU A 523 32.76 -30.82 15.81
N ALA A 524 31.59 -30.40 16.30
CA ALA A 524 30.78 -29.35 15.68
C ALA A 524 31.09 -27.94 16.18
N LEU A 525 31.76 -27.77 17.32
CA LEU A 525 32.07 -26.45 17.88
C LEU A 525 33.15 -25.69 17.09
N THR A 526 34.03 -26.39 16.38
CA THR A 526 35.17 -25.77 15.67
C THR A 526 35.20 -26.18 14.19
N SER A 527 35.76 -25.32 13.34
CA SER A 527 36.01 -25.63 11.93
C SER A 527 37.33 -26.40 11.80
N SER A 528 37.37 -27.60 12.36
CA SER A 528 38.58 -28.43 12.50
C SER A 528 38.81 -29.36 11.29
N PRO A 529 40.02 -29.93 11.13
CA PRO A 529 40.26 -31.01 10.17
C PRO A 529 39.23 -32.15 10.29
N ASP A 530 38.91 -32.57 11.52
CA ASP A 530 37.93 -33.62 11.79
C ASP A 530 36.53 -33.25 11.28
N TYR A 531 36.10 -31.99 11.46
CA TYR A 531 34.81 -31.51 10.95
C TYR A 531 34.73 -31.58 9.41
N HIS A 532 35.78 -31.14 8.72
CA HIS A 532 35.80 -31.11 7.25
C HIS A 532 35.96 -32.49 6.62
N VAL A 533 36.61 -33.43 7.32
CA VAL A 533 36.60 -34.86 6.95
C VAL A 533 35.20 -35.44 7.14
N ASN A 534 34.56 -35.16 8.28
CA ASN A 534 33.18 -35.58 8.53
C ASN A 534 32.23 -35.07 7.43
N ASN A 535 32.36 -33.81 6.99
CA ASN A 535 31.57 -33.26 5.89
C ASN A 535 31.70 -34.04 4.56
N LEU A 536 32.79 -34.77 4.31
CA LEU A 536 32.93 -35.59 3.10
C LEU A 536 32.31 -37.00 3.26
N CYS A 537 32.31 -37.52 4.48
CA CYS A 537 31.95 -38.91 4.78
C CYS A 537 30.49 -39.06 5.23
N SER A 538 29.94 -38.04 5.89
CA SER A 538 28.61 -38.06 6.47
C SER A 538 27.56 -37.53 5.49
N PRO A 539 26.28 -37.94 5.63
CA PRO A 539 25.21 -37.40 4.81
C PRO A 539 25.04 -35.89 4.96
N VAL A 540 24.64 -35.22 3.88
CA VAL A 540 24.31 -33.80 3.87
C VAL A 540 22.86 -33.61 4.31
N LEU A 541 22.67 -33.13 5.53
CA LEU A 541 21.40 -32.82 6.20
C LEU A 541 20.90 -31.42 5.80
N PHE A 542 20.72 -31.20 4.49
CA PHE A 542 20.42 -29.87 3.96
C PHE A 542 19.01 -29.42 4.30
N GLN A 543 18.02 -30.31 4.15
CA GLN A 543 16.63 -30.00 4.49
C GLN A 543 16.46 -29.65 5.96
N GLU A 544 17.17 -30.34 6.86
CA GLU A 544 17.22 -30.02 8.28
C GLU A 544 17.80 -28.62 8.50
N ALA A 545 18.93 -28.31 7.86
CA ALA A 545 19.51 -26.97 7.96
C ALA A 545 18.60 -25.86 7.41
N LEU A 546 17.83 -26.13 6.35
CA LEU A 546 16.87 -25.18 5.77
C LEU A 546 15.71 -24.83 6.72
N GLN A 547 15.34 -25.70 7.66
CA GLN A 547 14.28 -25.43 8.63
C GLN A 547 14.61 -24.27 9.59
N HIS A 548 15.88 -23.90 9.72
CA HIS A 548 16.33 -22.78 10.53
C HIS A 548 16.27 -21.44 9.80
N ILE A 549 16.03 -21.43 8.49
CA ILE A 549 15.90 -20.20 7.71
C ILE A 549 14.55 -19.54 8.01
N PRO A 550 14.51 -18.29 8.50
CA PRO A 550 13.26 -17.58 8.80
C PRO A 550 12.37 -17.42 7.57
N SER A 551 11.05 -17.40 7.79
CA SER A 551 10.03 -17.36 6.73
C SER A 551 10.05 -16.12 5.84
N ASN A 552 10.62 -15.02 6.32
CA ASN A 552 10.76 -13.76 5.59
C ASN A 552 12.21 -13.48 5.14
N ALA A 553 13.11 -14.46 5.18
CA ALA A 553 14.53 -14.28 4.89
C ALA A 553 14.80 -13.90 3.41
N ILE A 554 15.94 -13.23 3.20
CA ILE A 554 16.55 -13.06 1.88
C ILE A 554 17.66 -14.10 1.76
N VAL A 555 17.46 -15.09 0.90
CA VAL A 555 18.37 -16.23 0.72
C VAL A 555 19.19 -16.02 -0.54
N ILE A 556 20.51 -15.88 -0.38
CA ILE A 556 21.46 -15.65 -1.46
C ILE A 556 22.26 -16.93 -1.70
N GLU A 557 22.04 -17.56 -2.86
CA GLU A 557 22.83 -18.70 -3.32
C GLU A 557 24.19 -18.21 -3.87
N LEU A 558 25.27 -18.55 -3.16
CA LEU A 558 26.65 -18.20 -3.49
C LEU A 558 27.34 -19.40 -4.12
N ALA A 559 27.30 -19.45 -5.46
CA ALA A 559 27.93 -20.49 -6.25
C ALA A 559 28.12 -20.01 -7.71
N PRO A 560 28.96 -20.68 -8.52
CA PRO A 560 29.09 -20.36 -9.94
C PRO A 560 27.79 -20.56 -10.75
N HIS A 561 26.83 -21.32 -10.22
CA HIS A 561 25.51 -21.53 -10.81
C HIS A 561 24.46 -21.80 -9.73
N CYS A 562 23.22 -21.39 -9.98
CA CYS A 562 22.06 -21.55 -9.11
C CYS A 562 21.43 -22.96 -9.14
N LEU A 563 22.18 -23.97 -8.71
CA LEU A 563 21.72 -25.38 -8.71
C LEU A 563 20.62 -25.62 -7.68
N LEU A 564 20.72 -25.01 -6.50
CA LEU A 564 19.80 -25.27 -5.38
C LEU A 564 18.55 -24.40 -5.42
N LEU A 565 18.45 -23.43 -6.33
CA LEU A 565 17.31 -22.52 -6.41
C LEU A 565 15.94 -23.22 -6.45
N ALA A 566 15.81 -24.33 -7.18
CA ALA A 566 14.57 -25.10 -7.23
C ALA A 566 14.23 -25.75 -5.88
N ILE A 567 15.25 -26.27 -5.18
CA ILE A 567 15.12 -26.86 -3.84
C ILE A 567 14.74 -25.78 -2.83
N LEU A 568 15.45 -24.65 -2.83
CA LEU A 568 15.20 -23.53 -1.91
C LEU A 568 13.79 -22.99 -2.04
N LYS A 569 13.28 -22.80 -3.27
CA LYS A 569 11.91 -22.33 -3.52
C LYS A 569 10.83 -23.31 -3.06
N ARG A 570 11.11 -24.61 -3.07
CA ARG A 570 10.16 -25.64 -2.65
C ARG A 570 10.19 -25.86 -1.14
N SER A 571 11.38 -25.80 -0.52
CA SER A 571 11.58 -26.11 0.90
C SER A 571 11.32 -24.93 1.84
N LEU A 572 11.39 -23.69 1.35
CA LEU A 572 11.24 -22.49 2.17
C LEU A 572 9.88 -21.82 1.96
N SER A 573 9.55 -20.91 2.87
CA SER A 573 8.35 -20.06 2.80
C SER A 573 8.26 -19.30 1.47
N THR A 574 7.04 -19.12 0.96
CA THR A 574 6.78 -18.31 -0.25
C THR A 574 7.09 -16.83 -0.06
N ASP A 575 7.19 -16.36 1.19
CA ASP A 575 7.62 -15.00 1.50
C ASP A 575 9.15 -14.82 1.43
N CYS A 576 9.94 -15.90 1.44
CA CYS A 576 11.39 -15.80 1.25
C CYS A 576 11.75 -15.25 -0.14
N VAL A 577 12.77 -14.40 -0.19
CA VAL A 577 13.32 -13.92 -1.46
C VAL A 577 14.59 -14.69 -1.80
N HIS A 578 14.60 -15.29 -2.98
CA HIS A 578 15.73 -16.10 -3.44
C HIS A 578 16.54 -15.34 -4.49
N LEU A 579 17.80 -15.10 -4.18
CA LEU A 579 18.76 -14.43 -5.06
C LEU A 579 19.91 -15.37 -5.39
N ASN A 580 20.51 -15.17 -6.54
CA ASN A 580 21.77 -15.82 -6.92
C ASN A 580 22.58 -14.83 -7.75
N LEU A 581 23.90 -14.92 -7.65
CA LEU A 581 24.79 -13.93 -8.25
C LEU A 581 25.37 -14.37 -9.60
N MET A 582 25.24 -15.66 -9.94
CA MET A 582 25.73 -16.24 -11.18
C MET A 582 24.79 -17.34 -11.68
N LYS A 583 24.62 -17.41 -13.00
CA LYS A 583 23.81 -18.45 -13.64
C LYS A 583 24.45 -18.86 -14.97
N ARG A 584 24.76 -20.16 -15.10
CA ARG A 584 25.23 -20.76 -16.34
C ARG A 584 24.27 -20.48 -17.50
N GLY A 585 24.82 -20.06 -18.63
CA GLY A 585 24.06 -19.74 -19.84
C GLY A 585 23.54 -18.30 -19.90
N THR A 586 23.87 -17.45 -18.93
CA THR A 586 23.61 -16.01 -19.00
C THR A 586 24.52 -15.35 -20.05
N HIS A 587 23.98 -14.37 -20.77
CA HIS A 587 24.71 -13.66 -21.82
C HIS A 587 25.66 -12.58 -21.25
N ASP A 588 25.17 -11.74 -20.33
CA ASP A 588 25.94 -10.72 -19.61
C ASP A 588 25.88 -11.00 -18.10
N HIS A 589 26.95 -11.59 -17.55
CA HIS A 589 26.98 -11.90 -16.11
C HIS A 589 27.16 -10.65 -15.24
N ILE A 590 27.68 -9.54 -15.76
CA ILE A 590 27.84 -8.30 -14.98
C ILE A 590 26.46 -7.66 -14.77
N ALA A 591 25.67 -7.54 -15.84
CA ALA A 591 24.28 -7.08 -15.75
C ALA A 591 23.44 -7.98 -14.84
N TYR A 592 23.61 -9.30 -14.94
CA TYR A 592 22.94 -10.26 -14.07
C TYR A 592 23.34 -10.12 -12.60
N PHE A 593 24.64 -10.01 -12.32
CA PHE A 593 25.17 -9.81 -10.97
C PHE A 593 24.60 -8.54 -10.35
N TYR A 594 24.69 -7.40 -11.05
CA TYR A 594 24.15 -6.15 -10.58
C TYR A 594 22.64 -6.17 -10.43
N SER A 595 21.90 -6.79 -11.34
CA SER A 595 20.44 -6.91 -11.23
C SER A 595 20.02 -7.66 -9.96
N ASN A 596 20.76 -8.68 -9.54
CA ASN A 596 20.46 -9.39 -8.30
C ASN A 596 20.88 -8.59 -7.05
N LEU A 597 21.93 -7.77 -7.12
CA LEU A 597 22.24 -6.78 -6.08
C LEU A 597 21.16 -5.68 -5.99
N GLY A 598 20.62 -5.25 -7.13
CA GLY A 598 19.49 -4.33 -7.17
C GLY A 598 18.24 -4.90 -6.50
N LYS A 599 17.95 -6.18 -6.74
CA LYS A 599 16.87 -6.89 -6.03
C LYS A 599 17.13 -6.95 -4.53
N LEU A 600 18.36 -7.21 -4.11
CA LEU A 600 18.77 -7.17 -2.70
C LEU A 600 18.51 -5.79 -2.07
N TYR A 601 18.82 -4.70 -2.79
CA TYR A 601 18.51 -3.33 -2.35
C TYR A 601 17.01 -3.07 -2.20
N ASN A 602 16.20 -3.56 -3.15
CA ASN A 602 14.75 -3.43 -3.13
C ASN A 602 14.08 -4.18 -1.95
N GLU A 603 14.74 -5.21 -1.41
CA GLU A 603 14.30 -5.90 -0.18
C GLU A 603 14.75 -5.20 1.12
N GLY A 604 15.39 -4.03 1.02
CA GLY A 604 15.73 -3.18 2.17
C GLY A 604 17.18 -3.25 2.64
N VAL A 605 18.05 -3.99 1.93
CA VAL A 605 19.47 -4.09 2.27
C VAL A 605 20.25 -2.93 1.63
N ASN A 606 20.89 -2.10 2.44
CA ASN A 606 21.71 -1.00 1.93
C ASN A 606 23.08 -1.53 1.48
N LEU A 607 23.46 -1.24 0.24
CA LEU A 607 24.69 -1.73 -0.40
C LEU A 607 25.62 -0.56 -0.73
N ASN A 608 26.86 -0.60 -0.24
CA ASN A 608 27.88 0.37 -0.64
C ASN A 608 28.46 0.01 -2.01
N ILE A 609 27.65 0.14 -3.07
CA ILE A 609 28.04 -0.26 -4.42
C ILE A 609 29.22 0.54 -4.97
N MET A 610 29.40 1.77 -4.46
CA MET A 610 30.48 2.66 -4.92
C MET A 610 31.87 2.09 -4.63
N SER A 611 32.01 1.10 -3.72
CA SER A 611 33.28 0.41 -3.45
C SER A 611 33.80 -0.43 -4.62
N ASN A 612 32.93 -0.80 -5.58
CA ASN A 612 33.33 -1.51 -6.80
C ASN A 612 34.02 -0.59 -7.83
N TYR A 613 33.76 0.72 -7.77
CA TYR A 613 34.17 1.67 -8.79
C TYR A 613 35.40 2.48 -8.37
N ALA A 614 35.92 3.30 -9.29
CA ALA A 614 36.96 4.25 -8.94
C ALA A 614 36.44 5.23 -7.86
N PRO A 615 37.26 5.58 -6.84
CA PRO A 615 36.83 6.47 -5.78
C PRO A 615 36.41 7.84 -6.31
N VAL A 616 35.25 8.31 -5.89
CA VAL A 616 34.79 9.67 -6.19
C VAL A 616 35.53 10.67 -5.30
N GLN A 617 36.05 11.73 -5.91
CA GLN A 617 36.69 12.82 -5.19
C GLN A 617 35.64 13.83 -4.73
N TYR A 618 35.61 14.10 -3.43
CA TYR A 618 34.75 15.11 -2.82
C TYR A 618 35.56 16.37 -2.46
N PRO A 619 34.97 17.58 -2.58
CA PRO A 619 33.64 17.87 -3.11
C PRO A 619 33.54 17.61 -4.62
N VAL A 620 32.37 17.16 -5.07
CA VAL A 620 32.12 16.91 -6.51
C VAL A 620 32.26 18.19 -7.35
N PRO A 621 32.52 18.08 -8.67
CA PRO A 621 32.55 19.22 -9.58
C PRO A 621 31.24 20.03 -9.55
N VAL A 622 31.35 21.35 -9.71
CA VAL A 622 30.23 22.29 -9.55
C VAL A 622 29.16 22.14 -10.64
N ASN A 623 29.52 21.56 -11.78
CA ASN A 623 28.63 21.29 -12.91
C ASN A 623 27.85 19.97 -12.78
N VAL A 624 27.99 19.23 -11.67
CA VAL A 624 27.14 18.08 -11.38
C VAL A 624 25.70 18.56 -11.13
N PRO A 625 24.67 17.98 -11.78
CA PRO A 625 23.28 18.46 -11.73
C PRO A 625 22.71 18.64 -10.32
N PHE A 626 21.73 19.56 -10.19
CA PHE A 626 20.98 19.77 -8.93
C PHE A 626 20.16 18.52 -8.57
N ILE A 627 20.11 18.19 -7.28
CA ILE A 627 19.36 17.02 -6.78
C ILE A 627 18.00 17.41 -6.18
N SER A 628 17.85 18.64 -5.69
CA SER A 628 16.64 19.07 -4.95
C SER A 628 15.35 18.99 -5.79
N SER A 629 15.40 19.36 -7.07
CA SER A 629 14.25 19.25 -7.99
C SER A 629 13.82 17.79 -8.20
N LEU A 630 14.76 16.86 -8.18
CA LEU A 630 14.47 15.41 -8.26
C LEU A 630 13.78 14.95 -6.98
N ILE A 631 14.28 15.38 -5.81
CA ILE A 631 13.67 15.05 -4.51
C ILE A 631 12.26 15.61 -4.39
N ALA A 632 11.96 16.78 -4.98
CA ALA A 632 10.60 17.33 -4.96
C ALA A 632 9.57 16.34 -5.55
N SER A 633 9.96 15.56 -6.56
CA SER A 633 9.11 14.52 -7.16
C SER A 633 8.96 13.26 -6.30
N GLN A 634 9.73 13.13 -5.21
CA GLN A 634 9.67 11.98 -4.30
C GLN A 634 8.58 12.09 -3.26
N TRP A 635 8.06 13.29 -2.98
CA TRP A 635 7.08 13.50 -1.92
C TRP A 635 5.68 13.10 -2.35
N ASP A 636 4.92 12.59 -1.39
CA ASP A 636 3.50 12.34 -1.56
C ASP A 636 2.71 13.61 -1.22
N HIS A 637 2.28 14.35 -2.24
CA HIS A 637 1.43 15.54 -2.11
C HIS A 637 -0.05 15.23 -2.36
N SER A 638 -0.47 13.95 -2.33
CA SER A 638 -1.88 13.57 -2.51
C SER A 638 -2.78 14.10 -1.38
N GLN A 639 -2.23 14.23 -0.18
CA GLN A 639 -2.95 14.79 0.96
C GLN A 639 -3.10 16.31 0.82
N GLN A 640 -4.35 16.77 0.80
CA GLN A 640 -4.68 18.19 0.87
C GLN A 640 -4.69 18.68 2.31
N TRP A 641 -4.16 19.88 2.51
CA TRP A 641 -4.11 20.54 3.82
C TRP A 641 -4.99 21.79 3.80
N LYS A 642 -5.53 22.17 4.96
CA LYS A 642 -6.35 23.39 5.07
C LYS A 642 -5.47 24.62 4.93
N ILE A 643 -5.58 25.31 3.80
CA ILE A 643 -4.93 26.60 3.56
C ILE A 643 -5.89 27.71 4.01
N PRO A 644 -5.49 28.62 4.92
CA PRO A 644 -6.33 29.74 5.33
C PRO A 644 -6.75 30.59 4.12
N THR A 645 -8.05 30.82 3.95
CA THR A 645 -8.57 31.69 2.88
C THR A 645 -8.74 33.12 3.38
N PHE A 646 -8.85 34.08 2.46
CA PHE A 646 -9.02 35.49 2.80
C PHE A 646 -10.27 35.73 3.66
N GLU A 647 -11.38 35.04 3.38
CA GLU A 647 -12.65 35.19 4.09
C GLU A 647 -12.53 34.81 5.59
N MET A 648 -11.65 33.87 5.91
CA MET A 648 -11.38 33.46 7.30
C MET A 648 -10.78 34.60 8.14
N PHE A 649 -10.05 35.53 7.51
CA PHE A 649 -9.48 36.69 8.19
C PHE A 649 -10.46 37.86 8.32
N THR A 650 -11.51 37.91 7.50
CA THR A 650 -12.49 39.01 7.52
C THR A 650 -13.70 38.73 8.42
N GLN A 651 -14.06 37.46 8.65
CA GLN A 651 -15.18 37.09 9.52
C GLN A 651 -14.95 37.43 11.00
N SER A 652 -13.69 37.58 11.42
CA SER A 652 -13.32 37.97 12.79
C SER A 652 -13.54 39.45 13.11
N LEU A 653 -13.93 40.28 12.14
CA LEU A 653 -13.96 41.74 12.27
C LEU A 653 -15.34 42.41 12.48
N GLY A 654 -16.46 41.69 12.65
CA GLY A 654 -17.70 42.42 13.01
C GLY A 654 -19.09 41.79 12.98
N SER A 655 -19.32 40.47 12.97
CA SER A 655 -20.68 39.94 13.13
C SER A 655 -20.76 38.81 14.16
N THR A 656 -20.74 39.16 15.44
CA THR A 656 -21.04 38.22 16.53
C THR A 656 -22.46 37.65 16.46
N GLN A 657 -23.34 38.23 15.63
CA GLN A 657 -24.79 37.95 15.57
C GLN A 657 -25.18 36.84 14.57
N GLN A 658 -24.28 36.47 13.65
CA GLN A 658 -24.50 35.43 12.65
C GLN A 658 -23.44 34.35 12.78
N ALA A 659 -23.85 33.11 13.04
CA ALA A 659 -22.96 31.96 13.07
C ALA A 659 -23.16 31.10 11.80
N LYS A 660 -22.06 30.84 11.09
CA LYS A 660 -22.00 29.88 9.98
C LYS A 660 -21.75 28.48 10.55
N HIS A 661 -22.65 27.54 10.28
CA HIS A 661 -22.50 26.11 10.59
C HIS A 661 -22.43 25.33 9.28
N GLU A 662 -21.34 24.58 9.10
CA GLU A 662 -21.12 23.73 7.93
C GLU A 662 -21.33 22.28 8.34
N ILE A 663 -22.33 21.63 7.73
CA ILE A 663 -22.73 20.25 8.02
C ILE A 663 -22.19 19.36 6.91
N ASP A 664 -21.33 18.41 7.29
CA ASP A 664 -20.76 17.39 6.41
C ASP A 664 -21.07 16.00 6.98
N LEU A 665 -21.62 15.12 6.15
CA LEU A 665 -22.02 13.77 6.53
C LEU A 665 -20.96 12.69 6.19
N ASN A 666 -19.90 13.03 5.44
CA ASN A 666 -18.98 12.04 4.87
C ASN A 666 -17.74 11.76 5.74
N ASP A 667 -17.43 12.63 6.71
CA ASP A 667 -16.07 12.71 7.31
C ASP A 667 -16.01 12.38 8.82
N GLY A 668 -16.78 11.40 9.30
CA GLY A 668 -16.76 11.01 10.72
C GLY A 668 -17.08 12.18 11.69
N SER A 669 -17.71 13.24 11.18
CA SER A 669 -18.11 14.43 11.93
C SER A 669 -19.19 14.09 12.97
N GLU A 670 -19.42 15.00 13.92
CA GLU A 670 -20.51 14.87 14.91
C GLU A 670 -21.91 14.74 14.28
N TYR A 671 -22.06 15.10 13.00
CA TYR A 671 -23.31 15.06 12.25
C TYR A 671 -23.48 13.80 11.40
N SER A 672 -22.49 12.89 11.35
CA SER A 672 -22.55 11.66 10.54
C SER A 672 -23.75 10.77 10.91
N SER A 673 -24.18 10.82 12.17
CA SER A 673 -25.35 10.09 12.66
C SER A 673 -26.66 10.49 11.97
N ILE A 674 -26.75 11.71 11.41
CA ILE A 674 -27.92 12.24 10.71
C ILE A 674 -28.30 11.40 9.49
N ILE A 675 -27.36 10.64 8.91
CA ILE A 675 -27.64 9.65 7.86
C ILE A 675 -28.73 8.66 8.29
N GLY A 676 -28.84 8.40 9.60
CA GLY A 676 -29.88 7.54 10.17
C GLY A 676 -31.28 8.14 10.23
N HIS A 677 -31.44 9.45 10.03
CA HIS A 677 -32.73 10.14 10.01
C HIS A 677 -33.29 10.17 8.58
N GLN A 678 -33.71 9.00 8.09
CA GLN A 678 -34.32 8.85 6.76
C GLN A 678 -35.83 8.85 6.83
N ILE A 679 -36.46 9.68 6.00
CA ILE A 679 -37.92 9.78 5.91
C ILE A 679 -38.29 9.78 4.42
N ASP A 680 -39.13 8.82 4.04
CA ASP A 680 -39.62 8.59 2.66
C ASP A 680 -38.47 8.50 1.62
N GLY A 681 -37.40 7.77 1.98
CA GLY A 681 -36.21 7.55 1.14
C GLY A 681 -35.25 8.75 1.02
N ARG A 682 -35.44 9.81 1.82
CA ARG A 682 -34.55 10.98 1.86
C ARG A 682 -33.94 11.13 3.25
N CYS A 683 -32.64 11.44 3.31
CA CYS A 683 -32.02 11.89 4.54
C CYS A 683 -32.46 13.34 4.79
N LEU A 684 -33.29 13.56 5.80
CA LEU A 684 -33.75 14.90 6.17
C LEU A 684 -32.97 15.37 7.39
N PHE A 685 -32.55 16.64 7.40
CA PHE A 685 -31.94 17.21 8.60
C PHE A 685 -33.00 17.28 9.72
N PRO A 686 -32.75 16.65 10.89
CA PRO A 686 -33.75 16.56 11.96
C PRO A 686 -34.19 17.93 12.44
N ALA A 687 -35.48 18.05 12.80
CA ALA A 687 -36.02 19.27 13.41
C ALA A 687 -35.22 19.71 14.64
N THR A 688 -34.77 18.74 15.43
CA THR A 688 -33.95 18.92 16.63
C THR A 688 -32.52 19.36 16.32
N GLY A 689 -32.00 19.01 15.14
CA GLY A 689 -30.71 19.47 14.66
C GLY A 689 -30.67 20.99 14.58
N TYR A 690 -31.72 21.62 14.06
CA TYR A 690 -31.81 23.09 13.96
C TYR A 690 -31.74 23.74 15.33
N LEU A 691 -32.46 23.18 16.32
CA LEU A 691 -32.48 23.69 17.68
C LEU A 691 -31.11 23.59 18.35
N VAL A 692 -30.37 22.50 18.11
CA VAL A 692 -28.99 22.36 18.60
C VAL A 692 -28.05 23.38 17.95
N LEU A 693 -28.21 23.70 16.65
CA LEU A 693 -27.42 24.76 16.01
C LEU A 693 -27.68 26.14 16.63
N VAL A 694 -28.94 26.45 16.94
CA VAL A 694 -29.35 27.67 17.65
C VAL A 694 -28.79 27.68 19.06
N TRP A 695 -28.88 26.56 19.78
CA TRP A 695 -28.34 26.42 21.13
C TRP A 695 -26.83 26.64 21.17
N LYS A 696 -26.07 26.00 20.26
CA LYS A 696 -24.62 26.21 20.10
C LYS A 696 -24.27 27.67 19.83
N THR A 697 -25.07 28.35 19.01
CA THR A 697 -24.88 29.77 18.67
C THR A 697 -25.17 30.67 19.86
N TYR A 698 -26.27 30.41 20.57
CA TYR A 698 -26.69 31.18 21.74
C TYR A 698 -25.73 31.00 22.93
N ALA A 699 -25.21 29.79 23.14
CA ALA A 699 -24.17 29.51 24.13
C ALA A 699 -22.91 30.35 23.87
N LYS A 700 -22.45 30.40 22.62
CA LYS A 700 -21.30 31.24 22.22
C LYS A 700 -21.57 32.73 22.46
N LEU A 701 -22.77 33.22 22.14
CA LEU A 701 -23.18 34.61 22.40
C LEU A 701 -23.15 34.96 23.90
N HIS A 702 -23.44 34.00 24.77
CA HIS A 702 -23.41 34.13 26.22
C HIS A 702 -22.08 33.69 26.88
N ASN A 703 -21.00 33.53 26.09
CA ASN A 703 -19.66 33.14 26.54
C ASN A 703 -19.56 31.76 27.22
N TYR A 704 -20.44 30.82 26.87
CA TYR A 704 -20.26 29.42 27.23
C TYR A 704 -19.32 28.73 26.22
N GLU A 705 -18.26 28.07 26.72
CA GLU A 705 -17.36 27.25 25.88
C GLU A 705 -18.06 26.00 25.34
N ASP A 706 -19.00 25.46 26.12
CA ASP A 706 -19.77 24.27 25.80
C ASP A 706 -21.26 24.51 26.04
N TYR A 707 -22.06 24.36 24.97
CA TYR A 707 -23.51 24.55 25.02
C TYR A 707 -24.20 23.58 25.98
N ARG A 708 -23.59 22.41 26.24
CA ARG A 708 -24.10 21.38 27.17
C ARG A 708 -24.11 21.83 28.63
N GLN A 709 -23.56 22.99 28.95
CA GLN A 709 -23.60 23.57 30.30
C GLN A 709 -24.74 24.59 30.47
N MET A 710 -25.46 24.93 29.40
CA MET A 710 -26.43 26.01 29.38
C MET A 710 -27.86 25.46 29.32
N SER A 711 -28.67 25.71 30.35
CA SER A 711 -30.10 25.40 30.32
C SER A 711 -30.86 26.40 29.46
N VAL A 712 -31.67 25.90 28.52
CA VAL A 712 -32.32 26.73 27.49
C VAL A 712 -33.81 26.45 27.38
N LEU A 713 -34.56 27.50 27.02
CA LEU A 713 -35.97 27.46 26.70
C LEU A 713 -36.16 27.96 25.27
N PHE A 714 -36.72 27.10 24.42
CA PHE A 714 -37.21 27.45 23.09
C PHE A 714 -38.71 27.71 23.16
N GLU A 715 -39.17 28.77 22.52
CA GLU A 715 -40.58 29.13 22.43
C GLU A 715 -40.95 29.43 20.98
N GLN A 716 -42.18 29.09 20.59
CA GLN A 716 -42.77 29.45 19.30
C GLN A 716 -41.89 29.03 18.11
N VAL A 717 -41.28 27.85 18.17
CA VAL A 717 -40.46 27.33 17.09
C VAL A 717 -41.37 26.95 15.93
N GLN A 718 -41.10 27.51 14.75
CA GLN A 718 -41.79 27.19 13.51
C GLN A 718 -40.79 26.70 12.47
N ILE A 719 -41.06 25.54 11.90
CA ILE A 719 -40.26 24.90 10.87
C ILE A 719 -40.99 25.10 9.55
N HIS A 720 -40.44 25.95 8.69
CA HIS A 720 -41.04 26.31 7.41
C HIS A 720 -40.69 25.30 6.31
N ARG A 721 -39.49 24.72 6.39
CA ARG A 721 -38.98 23.78 5.39
C ARG A 721 -37.98 22.79 6.00
N ALA A 722 -38.12 21.51 5.64
CA ALA A 722 -37.12 20.49 5.95
C ALA A 722 -35.98 20.52 4.92
N THR A 723 -34.75 20.50 5.41
CA THR A 723 -33.53 20.43 4.61
C THR A 723 -33.23 18.98 4.20
N ILE A 724 -32.89 18.75 2.93
CA ILE A 724 -32.51 17.43 2.42
C ILE A 724 -30.98 17.33 2.42
N CYS A 725 -30.45 16.33 3.09
CA CYS A 725 -29.01 16.11 3.18
C CYS A 725 -28.50 15.14 2.10
N SER A 726 -27.25 15.34 1.68
CA SER A 726 -26.52 14.46 0.76
C SER A 726 -25.21 13.99 1.39
N LEU A 727 -24.76 12.78 1.04
CA LEU A 727 -23.43 12.27 1.40
C LEU A 727 -22.30 12.95 0.63
N THR A 728 -22.61 13.59 -0.51
CA THR A 728 -21.58 14.17 -1.40
C THR A 728 -21.40 15.68 -1.17
N ASN A 729 -22.42 16.36 -0.66
CA ASN A 729 -22.45 17.82 -0.63
C ASN A 729 -22.60 18.30 0.81
N LYS A 730 -21.81 19.31 1.16
CA LYS A 730 -21.91 20.01 2.44
C LYS A 730 -23.08 20.98 2.45
N ILE A 731 -23.74 21.13 3.60
CA ILE A 731 -24.85 22.05 3.81
C ILE A 731 -24.36 23.19 4.70
N ILE A 732 -24.73 24.42 4.37
CA ILE A 732 -24.34 25.60 5.15
C ILE A 732 -25.60 26.24 5.71
N PHE A 733 -25.67 26.32 7.04
CA PHE A 733 -26.69 27.07 7.76
C PHE A 733 -26.10 28.35 8.34
N TYR A 734 -26.83 29.45 8.19
CA TYR A 734 -26.56 30.69 8.89
C TYR A 734 -27.60 30.85 9.99
N VAL A 735 -27.14 30.90 11.23
CA VAL A 735 -28.00 31.10 12.40
C VAL A 735 -27.85 32.54 12.86
N ASN A 736 -28.93 33.30 12.80
CA ASN A 736 -28.99 34.67 13.30
C ASN A 736 -29.80 34.69 14.60
N ILE A 737 -29.27 35.35 15.64
CA ILE A 737 -29.99 35.54 16.91
C ILE A 737 -29.97 37.01 17.29
N LEU A 738 -31.16 37.59 17.51
CA LEU A 738 -31.35 38.95 18.00
C LEU A 738 -31.07 39.00 19.51
N PRO A 739 -30.01 39.68 19.99
CA PRO A 739 -29.62 39.64 21.40
C PRO A 739 -30.65 40.26 22.35
N THR A 740 -31.51 41.15 21.86
CA THR A 740 -32.46 41.93 22.68
C THR A 740 -33.63 41.09 23.18
N ASN A 741 -34.10 40.12 22.41
CA ASN A 741 -35.28 39.33 22.73
C ASN A 741 -35.10 37.82 22.51
N GLY A 742 -33.97 37.39 21.97
CA GLY A 742 -33.68 35.97 21.70
C GLY A 742 -34.40 35.41 20.48
N THR A 743 -35.01 36.24 19.64
CA THR A 743 -35.60 35.78 18.38
C THR A 743 -34.50 35.28 17.45
N PHE A 744 -34.67 34.09 16.90
CA PHE A 744 -33.72 33.49 15.98
C PHE A 744 -34.36 33.13 14.64
N GLU A 745 -33.53 33.15 13.61
CA GLU A 745 -33.83 32.61 12.28
C GLU A 745 -32.65 31.77 11.79
N ILE A 746 -32.97 30.71 11.06
CA ILE A 746 -31.98 29.88 10.37
C ILE A 746 -32.20 30.04 8.87
N ILE A 747 -31.11 30.33 8.16
CA ILE A 747 -31.10 30.55 6.72
C ILE A 747 -30.25 29.47 6.04
N GLU A 748 -30.83 28.85 5.01
CA GLU A 748 -30.16 27.97 4.07
C GLU A 748 -30.37 28.52 2.65
N ASN A 749 -29.29 28.70 1.87
CA ASN A 749 -29.37 29.21 0.49
C ASN A 749 -30.22 30.49 0.34
N ASN A 750 -30.05 31.44 1.26
CA ASN A 750 -30.83 32.70 1.35
C ASN A 750 -32.34 32.53 1.59
N THR A 751 -32.78 31.35 2.06
CA THR A 751 -34.17 31.08 2.44
C THR A 751 -34.29 30.76 3.93
N ILE A 752 -35.30 31.33 4.60
CA ILE A 752 -35.57 31.07 6.01
C ILE A 752 -36.20 29.68 6.15
N ILE A 753 -35.59 28.82 6.96
CA ILE A 753 -36.05 27.44 7.16
C ILE A 753 -36.68 27.22 8.54
N VAL A 754 -36.20 27.91 9.57
CA VAL A 754 -36.72 27.81 10.96
C VAL A 754 -36.69 29.18 11.61
N THR A 755 -37.74 29.50 12.36
CA THR A 755 -37.83 30.71 13.20
C THR A 755 -38.29 30.34 14.59
N GLY A 756 -37.91 31.12 15.60
CA GLY A 756 -38.43 30.94 16.96
C GLY A 756 -37.80 31.91 17.94
N ARG A 757 -37.93 31.61 19.23
CA ARG A 757 -37.29 32.37 20.30
C ARG A 757 -36.51 31.43 21.21
N ILE A 758 -35.30 31.82 21.60
CA ILE A 758 -34.48 31.14 22.59
C ILE A 758 -34.21 32.07 23.77
N SER A 759 -34.28 31.54 24.99
CA SER A 759 -33.93 32.24 26.22
C SER A 759 -33.26 31.30 27.22
N LEU A 760 -32.67 31.88 28.28
CA LEU A 760 -32.16 31.10 29.41
C LEU A 760 -33.33 30.49 30.18
N SER A 761 -33.21 29.21 30.54
CA SER A 761 -34.22 28.55 31.38
C SER A 761 -33.77 28.51 32.84
N GLU A 762 -34.72 28.67 33.76
CA GLU A 762 -34.53 28.25 35.15
C GLU A 762 -34.35 26.72 35.23
N GLN A 763 -33.67 26.24 36.27
CA GLN A 763 -33.48 24.81 36.52
C GLN A 763 -34.81 24.10 36.72
N LEU A 764 -34.96 22.94 36.10
CA LEU A 764 -36.13 22.09 36.30
C LEU A 764 -36.16 21.60 37.75
N LYS A 765 -37.25 21.90 38.47
CA LYS A 765 -37.54 21.28 39.78
C LYS A 765 -38.32 19.99 39.53
N MET A 766 -37.97 18.90 40.22
CA MET A 766 -38.71 17.64 40.17
C MET A 766 -40.23 17.90 40.26
N GLN A 767 -40.96 17.70 39.17
CA GLN A 767 -42.42 17.75 39.22
C GLN A 767 -42.89 16.54 40.05
N LYS A 768 -43.80 16.77 41.01
CA LYS A 768 -44.34 15.72 41.89
C LYS A 768 -45.03 14.57 41.13
N PHE A 769 -45.34 14.75 39.85
CA PHE A 769 -45.91 13.75 38.95
C PHE A 769 -45.05 12.48 38.77
N HIS A 770 -43.72 12.60 38.84
CA HIS A 770 -42.78 11.48 38.59
C HIS A 770 -42.90 10.29 39.54
N LYS A 771 -43.43 10.48 40.76
CA LYS A 771 -43.48 9.41 41.78
C LYS A 771 -44.72 8.52 41.72
N GLN A 772 -45.73 8.85 40.90
CA GLN A 772 -47.04 8.20 40.96
C GLN A 772 -47.31 7.17 39.86
N ILE A 773 -46.48 7.10 38.81
CA ILE A 773 -46.70 6.19 37.68
C ILE A 773 -45.66 5.07 37.77
N LYS A 774 -46.10 3.86 38.15
CA LYS A 774 -45.28 2.64 38.14
C LYS A 774 -45.56 1.87 36.85
N PHE A 775 -44.54 1.22 36.31
CA PHE A 775 -44.71 0.17 35.29
C PHE A 775 -45.68 -0.88 35.84
N ASP A 776 -46.81 -1.06 35.18
CA ASP A 776 -47.72 -2.18 35.45
C ASP A 776 -47.25 -3.34 34.57
N ASP A 777 -46.60 -4.35 35.17
CA ASP A 777 -46.05 -5.55 34.50
C ASP A 777 -47.13 -6.42 33.82
N THR A 778 -48.39 -6.02 33.90
CA THR A 778 -49.55 -6.73 33.34
C THR A 778 -49.86 -6.37 31.88
N ASN A 779 -49.26 -5.31 31.33
CA ASN A 779 -49.49 -4.87 29.95
C ASN A 779 -48.39 -5.34 28.98
N LYS A 780 -48.80 -5.74 27.76
CA LYS A 780 -47.87 -6.08 26.67
C LYS A 780 -47.22 -4.81 26.13
N ASN A 781 -45.89 -4.71 26.20
CA ASN A 781 -45.12 -3.57 25.69
C ASN A 781 -44.60 -3.84 24.27
N LEU A 782 -44.51 -2.79 23.46
CA LEU A 782 -43.86 -2.83 22.15
C LEU A 782 -42.34 -2.70 22.34
N GLN A 783 -41.60 -3.61 21.72
CA GLN A 783 -40.14 -3.61 21.71
C GLN A 783 -39.58 -2.77 20.55
N THR A 784 -38.33 -2.34 20.65
CA THR A 784 -37.64 -1.51 19.63
C THR A 784 -37.90 -1.97 18.19
N ASN A 785 -37.78 -3.26 17.90
CA ASN A 785 -37.95 -3.78 16.54
C ASN A 785 -39.39 -3.66 16.02
N GLU A 786 -40.38 -3.81 16.90
CA GLU A 786 -41.79 -3.72 16.52
C GLU A 786 -42.19 -2.27 16.21
N ILE A 787 -41.72 -1.33 17.04
CA ILE A 787 -41.96 0.11 16.89
C ILE A 787 -41.36 0.62 15.57
N TYR A 788 -40.07 0.35 15.34
CA TYR A 788 -39.39 0.84 14.14
C TYR A 788 -39.82 0.10 12.87
N ARG A 789 -40.37 -1.12 12.99
CA ARG A 789 -41.03 -1.79 11.86
C ARG A 789 -42.30 -1.05 11.47
N ASP A 790 -43.12 -0.63 12.44
CA ASP A 790 -44.33 0.14 12.17
C ASP A 790 -44.02 1.55 11.61
N PHE A 791 -43.03 2.24 12.16
CA PHE A 791 -42.52 3.49 11.59
C PHE A 791 -42.08 3.34 10.14
N ASN A 792 -41.35 2.26 9.81
CA ASN A 792 -40.92 1.99 8.45
C ASN A 792 -42.12 1.78 7.49
N LEU A 793 -43.18 1.10 7.94
CA LEU A 793 -44.41 0.94 7.14
C LEU A 793 -45.06 2.30 6.80
N ARG A 794 -45.04 3.23 7.76
CA ARG A 794 -45.57 4.59 7.62
C ARG A 794 -44.66 5.51 6.79
N GLY A 795 -43.39 5.15 6.59
CA GLY A 795 -42.43 5.88 5.76
C GLY A 795 -41.26 6.52 6.53
N TYR A 796 -41.14 6.26 7.83
CA TYR A 796 -39.98 6.68 8.62
C TYR A 796 -38.93 5.56 8.64
N GLU A 797 -37.87 5.72 7.86
CA GLU A 797 -36.81 4.75 7.62
C GLU A 797 -35.65 4.95 8.63
N TYR A 798 -35.98 5.15 9.92
CA TYR A 798 -35.00 5.45 10.97
C TYR A 798 -33.96 4.33 11.15
N SER A 799 -32.70 4.70 11.29
CA SER A 799 -31.58 3.78 11.54
C SER A 799 -30.52 4.39 12.46
N GLY A 800 -29.59 3.56 12.96
CA GLY A 800 -28.52 4.00 13.85
C GLY A 800 -29.02 4.63 15.14
N LEU A 801 -28.47 5.80 15.52
CA LEU A 801 -28.79 6.52 16.76
C LEU A 801 -30.25 7.01 16.84
N PHE A 802 -30.93 7.16 15.69
CA PHE A 802 -32.34 7.55 15.63
C PHE A 802 -33.31 6.42 15.98
N ARG A 803 -32.80 5.21 16.25
CA ARG A 803 -33.58 4.10 16.85
C ARG A 803 -33.50 4.09 18.37
N GLY A 804 -33.87 5.22 18.99
CA GLY A 804 -33.70 5.47 20.43
C GLY A 804 -34.77 4.90 21.36
N ILE A 805 -35.94 4.47 20.86
CA ILE A 805 -37.02 3.93 21.71
C ILE A 805 -36.70 2.48 22.08
N ASN A 806 -36.39 2.22 23.36
CA ASN A 806 -36.07 0.88 23.86
C ASN A 806 -37.35 0.03 23.93
N GLN A 807 -38.32 0.51 24.69
CA GLN A 807 -39.63 -0.11 24.86
C GLN A 807 -40.68 0.96 25.20
N ILE A 808 -41.93 0.70 24.83
CA ILE A 808 -43.05 1.58 25.17
C ILE A 808 -44.36 0.80 25.29
N ASN A 809 -45.29 1.28 26.11
CA ASN A 809 -46.64 0.74 26.14
C ASN A 809 -47.40 0.97 24.82
N ILE A 810 -48.43 0.15 24.55
CA ILE A 810 -49.20 0.16 23.29
C ILE A 810 -49.91 1.51 23.06
N ASP A 811 -50.35 2.16 24.13
CA ASP A 811 -51.01 3.47 24.11
C ASP A 811 -50.02 4.63 23.98
N GLY A 812 -48.70 4.37 24.03
CA GLY A 812 -47.64 5.35 23.81
C GLY A 812 -47.57 6.44 24.88
N THR A 813 -48.12 6.21 26.08
CA THR A 813 -48.14 7.17 27.19
C THR A 813 -46.91 7.05 28.09
N TYR A 814 -46.23 5.91 28.09
CA TYR A 814 -45.06 5.67 28.95
C TYR A 814 -44.11 4.62 28.39
N GLY A 815 -42.81 4.90 28.47
CA GLY A 815 -41.77 4.00 27.97
C GLY A 815 -40.36 4.35 28.43
N GLU A 816 -39.37 3.82 27.72
CA GLU A 816 -37.96 3.96 28.02
C GLU A 816 -37.16 4.30 26.76
N LEU A 817 -36.36 5.36 26.83
CA LEU A 817 -35.51 5.85 25.75
C LEU A 817 -34.04 5.61 26.06
N LYS A 818 -33.24 5.34 25.02
CA LYS A 818 -31.80 5.14 25.12
C LYS A 818 -31.04 6.44 24.91
N TRP A 819 -30.15 6.78 25.84
CA TRP A 819 -29.22 7.90 25.73
C TRP A 819 -27.88 7.44 25.14
N ASN A 820 -27.49 8.00 23.99
CA ASN A 820 -26.22 7.69 23.32
C ASN A 820 -25.27 8.90 23.26
N ASN A 821 -25.36 9.81 24.23
CA ASN A 821 -24.57 11.06 24.27
C ASN A 821 -24.76 11.98 23.04
N ASP A 822 -25.93 11.92 22.40
CA ASP A 822 -26.30 12.78 21.28
C ASP A 822 -27.66 13.46 21.52
N TRP A 823 -27.65 14.78 21.62
CA TRP A 823 -28.84 15.59 21.87
C TRP A 823 -29.80 15.59 20.68
N ILE A 824 -29.27 15.55 19.45
CA ILE A 824 -30.09 15.60 18.24
C ILE A 824 -30.96 14.35 18.15
N SER A 825 -30.36 13.16 18.24
CA SER A 825 -31.09 11.90 18.16
C SER A 825 -32.01 11.67 19.36
N TYR A 826 -31.61 12.08 20.57
CA TYR A 826 -32.41 11.83 21.77
C TYR A 826 -33.68 12.69 21.81
N ILE A 827 -33.56 14.00 21.54
CA ILE A 827 -34.74 14.87 21.45
C ILE A 827 -35.63 14.41 20.28
N ASP A 828 -35.03 13.98 19.16
CA ASP A 828 -35.80 13.46 18.02
C ASP A 828 -36.57 12.20 18.40
N THR A 829 -35.95 11.31 19.18
CA THR A 829 -36.62 10.13 19.73
C THR A 829 -37.82 10.51 20.60
N MET A 830 -37.74 11.60 21.38
CA MET A 830 -38.92 12.11 22.12
C MET A 830 -40.02 12.62 21.18
N LEU A 831 -39.67 13.22 20.04
CA LEU A 831 -40.64 13.58 19.00
C LEU A 831 -41.28 12.33 18.38
N GLN A 832 -40.48 11.27 18.14
CA GLN A 832 -40.95 10.00 17.60
C GLN A 832 -42.00 9.35 18.52
N VAL A 833 -41.86 9.45 19.84
CA VAL A 833 -42.86 8.90 20.78
C VAL A 833 -44.26 9.46 20.51
N HIS A 834 -44.37 10.75 20.22
CA HIS A 834 -45.65 11.39 19.88
C HIS A 834 -46.25 10.85 18.56
N LEU A 835 -45.41 10.34 17.66
CA LEU A 835 -45.84 9.75 16.41
C LEU A 835 -46.43 8.35 16.59
N ILE A 836 -46.23 7.67 17.72
CA ILE A 836 -46.69 6.28 17.91
C ILE A 836 -48.21 6.14 17.73
N THR A 837 -49.00 7.08 18.26
CA THR A 837 -50.46 7.07 18.16
C THR A 837 -50.99 7.68 16.86
N SER A 838 -50.12 8.27 16.03
CA SER A 838 -50.51 8.95 14.79
C SER A 838 -50.73 7.98 13.61
N GLN A 839 -51.67 8.32 12.72
CA GLN A 839 -51.87 7.60 11.46
C GLN A 839 -51.14 8.31 10.31
N GLY A 840 -50.38 7.54 9.53
CA GLY A 840 -49.66 8.04 8.34
C GLY A 840 -48.34 8.74 8.62
N LEU A 841 -47.79 9.38 7.58
CA LEU A 841 -46.52 10.11 7.63
C LEU A 841 -46.77 11.57 8.04
N GLN A 842 -46.12 12.03 9.10
CA GLN A 842 -46.24 13.36 9.67
C GLN A 842 -44.86 13.93 9.99
N LEU A 843 -44.71 15.25 9.83
CA LEU A 843 -43.46 15.95 10.15
C LEU A 843 -43.71 17.06 11.17
N PRO A 844 -42.77 17.32 12.10
CA PRO A 844 -42.87 18.45 13.02
C PRO A 844 -42.87 19.79 12.27
N THR A 845 -43.88 20.63 12.53
CA THR A 845 -43.98 21.97 11.94
C THR A 845 -43.92 23.08 12.98
N ARG A 846 -44.36 22.81 14.20
CA ARG A 846 -44.34 23.79 15.29
C ARG A 846 -44.09 23.12 16.63
N ILE A 847 -43.30 23.78 17.47
CA ILE A 847 -43.09 23.43 18.88
C ILE A 847 -43.40 24.69 19.69
N ASP A 848 -44.43 24.62 20.54
CA ASP A 848 -44.86 25.77 21.32
C ASP A 848 -43.82 26.11 22.41
N SER A 849 -43.31 25.08 23.11
CA SER A 849 -42.22 25.23 24.08
C SER A 849 -41.37 23.96 24.20
N LEU A 850 -40.04 24.12 24.24
CA LEU A 850 -39.08 23.05 24.53
C LEU A 850 -38.04 23.56 25.54
N ARG A 851 -38.00 22.95 26.72
CA ARG A 851 -37.02 23.23 27.76
C ARG A 851 -36.00 22.11 27.87
N ILE A 852 -34.72 22.48 27.96
CA ILE A 852 -33.61 21.54 28.10
C ILE A 852 -32.76 21.97 29.31
N ASP A 853 -32.62 21.08 30.29
CA ASP A 853 -31.71 21.18 31.43
C ASP A 853 -30.68 20.04 31.36
N PRO A 854 -29.47 20.30 30.83
CA PRO A 854 -28.46 19.26 30.63
C PRO A 854 -28.01 18.60 31.93
N LYS A 855 -27.92 19.38 33.01
CA LYS A 855 -27.44 18.89 34.30
C LYS A 855 -28.45 17.90 34.88
N PHE A 856 -29.72 18.30 34.92
CA PHE A 856 -30.77 17.44 35.43
C PHE A 856 -30.99 16.20 34.53
N HIS A 857 -30.79 16.33 33.21
CA HIS A 857 -30.86 15.19 32.29
C HIS A 857 -29.80 14.13 32.61
N LEU A 858 -28.54 14.52 32.81
CA LEU A 858 -27.46 13.59 33.16
C LEU A 858 -27.66 12.91 34.52
N GLU A 859 -28.23 13.63 35.50
CA GLU A 859 -28.61 13.06 36.81
C GLU A 859 -29.75 12.03 36.71
N SER A 860 -30.58 12.10 35.67
CA SER A 860 -31.78 11.26 35.47
C SER A 860 -31.53 9.98 34.67
N ILE A 861 -30.33 9.78 34.12
CA ILE A 861 -29.99 8.59 33.32
C ILE A 861 -29.56 7.44 34.24
N SER A 862 -30.08 6.24 33.97
CA SER A 862 -29.63 5.02 34.65
C SER A 862 -28.16 4.70 34.29
N SER A 863 -27.29 4.64 35.29
CA SER A 863 -25.86 4.36 35.10
C SER A 863 -25.56 2.94 34.59
N LEU A 864 -26.49 1.99 34.78
CA LEU A 864 -26.35 0.59 34.37
C LEU A 864 -26.80 0.34 32.92
N THR A 865 -27.84 1.03 32.46
CA THR A 865 -28.51 0.75 31.19
C THR A 865 -28.41 1.90 30.18
N SER A 866 -27.95 3.08 30.59
CA SER A 866 -27.93 4.31 29.75
C SER A 866 -29.29 4.65 29.17
N THR A 867 -30.34 4.42 29.95
CA THR A 867 -31.74 4.68 29.57
C THR A 867 -32.39 5.68 30.51
N CYS A 868 -33.46 6.32 30.03
CA CYS A 868 -34.29 7.22 30.82
C CYS A 868 -35.78 7.00 30.47
N SER A 869 -36.65 7.10 31.48
CA SER A 869 -38.10 6.99 31.27
C SER A 869 -38.62 8.17 30.45
N VAL A 870 -39.60 7.90 29.59
CA VAL A 870 -40.38 8.92 28.87
C VAL A 870 -41.85 8.81 29.26
N TYR A 871 -42.49 9.95 29.45
CA TYR A 871 -43.92 10.07 29.74
C TYR A 871 -44.56 11.04 28.77
N VAL A 872 -45.74 10.67 28.26
CA VAL A 872 -46.52 11.50 27.34
C VAL A 872 -47.95 11.62 27.83
N ASP A 873 -48.37 12.86 28.03
CA ASP A 873 -49.75 13.25 28.26
C ASP A 873 -50.31 13.89 26.98
N TYR A 874 -51.04 13.08 26.20
CA TYR A 874 -51.66 13.52 24.96
C TYR A 874 -52.73 14.60 25.17
N TRP A 875 -53.40 14.65 26.32
CA TRP A 875 -54.45 15.63 26.60
C TRP A 875 -53.88 17.03 26.79
N ASN A 876 -52.73 17.11 27.45
CA ASN A 876 -52.00 18.36 27.67
C ASN A 876 -50.90 18.60 26.63
N SER A 877 -50.75 17.73 25.62
CA SER A 877 -49.67 17.80 24.62
C SER A 877 -48.27 17.93 25.25
N LEU A 878 -48.05 17.22 26.35
CA LEU A 878 -46.84 17.28 27.16
C LEU A 878 -46.05 15.98 27.01
N CYS A 879 -44.76 16.08 26.72
CA CYS A 879 -43.82 14.95 26.69
C CYS A 879 -42.61 15.27 27.55
N PHE A 880 -42.25 14.36 28.44
CA PHE A 880 -41.19 14.55 29.41
C PHE A 880 -40.23 13.36 29.44
N SER A 881 -38.93 13.62 29.42
CA SER A 881 -37.91 12.59 29.66
C SER A 881 -36.61 13.19 30.22
N GLY A 882 -36.18 12.70 31.39
CA GLY A 882 -34.99 13.22 32.09
C GLY A 882 -35.08 14.72 32.33
N GLY A 883 -34.12 15.49 31.81
CA GLY A 883 -34.12 16.96 31.87
C GLY A 883 -34.71 17.68 30.67
N ILE A 884 -35.62 17.05 29.93
CA ILE A 884 -36.25 17.63 28.75
C ILE A 884 -37.76 17.65 28.94
N GLU A 885 -38.35 18.83 28.75
CA GLU A 885 -39.80 19.07 28.77
C GLU A 885 -40.22 19.66 27.42
N LEU A 886 -41.06 18.93 26.69
CA LEU A 886 -41.61 19.32 25.40
C LEU A 886 -43.12 19.56 25.54
N PHE A 887 -43.58 20.73 25.13
CA PHE A 887 -44.99 21.12 25.18
C PHE A 887 -45.47 21.64 23.82
N GLY A 888 -46.64 21.18 23.40
CA GLY A 888 -47.30 21.66 22.19
C GLY A 888 -46.53 21.32 20.91
N LEU A 889 -46.26 20.04 20.69
CA LEU A 889 -45.73 19.54 19.41
C LEU A 889 -46.87 19.45 18.39
N HIS A 890 -46.71 20.12 17.25
CA HIS A 890 -47.66 20.05 16.13
C HIS A 890 -46.98 19.41 14.93
N CYS A 891 -47.61 18.35 14.41
CA CYS A 891 -47.17 17.64 13.22
C CYS A 891 -48.22 17.74 12.12
N THR A 892 -47.79 17.94 10.88
CA THR A 892 -48.68 17.96 9.72
C THR A 892 -48.53 16.70 8.88
N GLY A 893 -49.65 16.12 8.47
CA GLY A 893 -49.67 14.99 7.54
C GLY A 893 -49.08 15.36 6.19
N THR A 894 -48.20 14.50 5.68
CA THR A 894 -47.62 14.60 4.34
C THR A 894 -48.05 13.37 3.54
N SER A 895 -48.42 13.57 2.26
CA SER A 895 -48.66 12.45 1.36
C SER A 895 -47.36 11.68 1.19
N LYS A 896 -47.35 10.40 1.57
CA LYS A 896 -46.29 9.46 1.18
C LYS A 896 -46.13 9.59 -0.33
N LYS A 897 -44.90 9.72 -0.85
CA LYS A 897 -44.73 9.50 -2.29
C LYS A 897 -45.34 8.14 -2.57
N ASN A 898 -46.27 8.06 -3.52
CA ASN A 898 -46.44 6.80 -4.21
C ASN A 898 -45.06 6.52 -4.80
N LYS A 899 -44.25 5.71 -4.11
CA LYS A 899 -43.29 4.87 -4.78
C LYS A 899 -44.21 4.11 -5.72
N GLN A 900 -44.32 4.60 -6.97
CA GLN A 900 -44.32 3.68 -8.08
C GLN A 900 -43.11 2.82 -7.74
N GLN A 901 -43.35 1.68 -7.08
CA GLN A 901 -42.57 0.51 -7.43
C GLN A 901 -42.60 0.58 -8.94
N ASN A 902 -41.42 0.73 -9.56
CA ASN A 902 -41.33 0.40 -10.98
C ASN A 902 -42.09 -0.91 -11.06
N THR A 903 -43.26 -0.92 -11.69
CA THR A 903 -44.05 -2.12 -11.81
C THR A 903 -43.21 -2.96 -12.73
N ILE A 904 -42.37 -3.79 -12.11
CA ILE A 904 -41.50 -4.67 -12.83
C ILE A 904 -42.45 -5.72 -13.35
N LEU A 905 -42.76 -5.62 -14.64
CA LEU A 905 -43.49 -6.66 -15.31
C LEU A 905 -42.51 -7.83 -15.40
N GLU A 906 -42.69 -8.83 -14.53
CA GLU A 906 -41.86 -10.04 -14.55
C GLU A 906 -42.65 -11.17 -15.21
N SER A 907 -42.00 -11.91 -16.11
CA SER A 907 -42.51 -13.20 -16.56
C SER A 907 -41.87 -14.31 -15.73
N TYR A 908 -42.69 -15.21 -15.20
CA TYR A 908 -42.27 -16.44 -14.55
C TYR A 908 -42.17 -17.54 -15.60
N LEU A 909 -40.96 -17.98 -15.89
CA LEU A 909 -40.72 -19.04 -16.88
C LEU A 909 -40.17 -20.28 -16.18
N PHE A 910 -40.85 -21.40 -16.28
CA PHE A 910 -40.28 -22.69 -15.88
C PHE A 910 -39.17 -23.07 -16.86
N VAL A 911 -37.98 -23.36 -16.33
CA VAL A 911 -36.81 -23.73 -17.11
C VAL A 911 -36.29 -25.09 -16.64
N PRO A 912 -36.40 -26.15 -17.49
CA PRO A 912 -35.83 -27.45 -17.17
C PRO A 912 -34.32 -27.40 -17.02
N PHE A 913 -33.77 -28.18 -16.08
CA PHE A 913 -32.31 -28.25 -15.88
C PHE A 913 -31.57 -28.85 -17.08
N ASP A 914 -32.17 -29.83 -17.78
CA ASP A 914 -31.50 -30.66 -18.79
C ASP A 914 -31.96 -30.38 -20.25
N ASN A 915 -32.51 -29.20 -20.57
CA ASN A 915 -32.98 -28.85 -21.93
C ASN A 915 -31.99 -27.97 -22.72
N GLU A 916 -31.64 -28.33 -23.95
CA GLU A 916 -30.64 -27.63 -24.76
C GLU A 916 -31.19 -26.41 -25.54
N ASN A 917 -32.51 -26.29 -25.73
CA ASN A 917 -33.12 -25.25 -26.59
C ASN A 917 -33.81 -24.13 -25.79
N ILE A 918 -33.02 -23.28 -25.11
CA ILE A 918 -33.53 -22.12 -24.35
C ILE A 918 -33.03 -20.80 -24.95
N ILE A 919 -33.95 -19.84 -25.11
CA ILE A 919 -33.63 -18.46 -25.51
C ILE A 919 -32.95 -17.75 -24.32
N ASN A 920 -31.74 -17.21 -24.50
CA ASN A 920 -30.88 -16.59 -23.47
C ASN A 920 -30.28 -17.55 -22.42
N GLU A 921 -29.40 -18.45 -22.85
CA GLU A 921 -28.75 -19.46 -22.00
C GLU A 921 -27.95 -18.88 -20.82
N LEU A 922 -27.21 -17.78 -21.06
CA LEU A 922 -26.37 -17.12 -20.05
C LEU A 922 -27.23 -16.58 -18.88
N GLU A 923 -28.24 -15.77 -19.21
CA GLU A 923 -29.16 -15.16 -18.24
C GLU A 923 -29.81 -16.22 -17.34
N THR A 924 -30.21 -17.34 -17.93
CA THR A 924 -30.75 -18.51 -17.20
C THR A 924 -29.75 -19.10 -16.20
N CYS A 925 -28.47 -19.23 -16.56
CA CYS A 925 -27.43 -19.69 -15.63
C CYS A 925 -27.20 -18.67 -14.50
N LEU A 926 -27.19 -17.37 -14.80
CA LEU A 926 -26.99 -16.31 -13.82
C LEU A 926 -28.13 -16.24 -12.78
N TYR A 927 -29.38 -16.47 -13.21
CA TYR A 927 -30.53 -16.59 -12.31
C TYR A 927 -30.45 -17.80 -11.38
N LEU A 928 -30.02 -18.96 -11.88
CA LEU A 928 -29.83 -20.14 -11.03
C LEU A 928 -28.77 -19.89 -9.95
N ILE A 929 -27.69 -19.18 -10.30
CA ILE A 929 -26.66 -18.77 -9.33
C ILE A 929 -27.26 -17.81 -8.29
N LEU A 930 -28.03 -16.81 -8.73
CA LEU A 930 -28.70 -15.85 -7.85
C LEU A 930 -29.68 -16.53 -6.90
N GLU A 931 -30.49 -17.45 -7.39
CA GLU A 931 -31.44 -18.22 -6.58
C GLU A 931 -30.73 -19.02 -5.48
N ASN A 932 -29.52 -19.49 -5.74
CA ASN A 932 -28.76 -20.32 -4.80
C ASN A 932 -27.86 -19.51 -3.85
N ASN A 933 -27.76 -18.20 -4.01
CA ASN A 933 -26.91 -17.35 -3.18
C ASN A 933 -27.74 -16.31 -2.40
N LEU A 934 -27.50 -16.18 -1.08
CA LEU A 934 -28.25 -15.28 -0.19
C LEU A 934 -27.51 -13.99 0.16
N THR A 935 -26.32 -13.78 -0.41
CA THR A 935 -25.49 -12.63 -0.07
C THR A 935 -26.04 -11.33 -0.67
N THR A 936 -25.99 -10.24 0.09
CA THR A 936 -26.29 -8.90 -0.45
C THR A 936 -25.10 -8.29 -1.19
N THR A 937 -23.92 -8.85 -1.00
CA THR A 937 -22.71 -8.53 -1.75
C THR A 937 -22.31 -9.74 -2.58
N LEU A 938 -22.20 -9.60 -3.89
CA LEU A 938 -21.79 -10.68 -4.79
C LEU A 938 -20.36 -10.42 -5.28
N SER A 939 -19.47 -11.39 -5.09
CA SER A 939 -18.07 -11.35 -5.54
C SER A 939 -17.87 -12.27 -6.76
N LEU A 940 -17.24 -11.74 -7.81
CA LEU A 940 -17.09 -12.42 -9.09
C LEU A 940 -15.67 -12.31 -9.64
N CYS A 941 -15.20 -13.39 -10.27
CA CYS A 941 -13.96 -13.42 -11.03
C CYS A 941 -14.24 -13.95 -12.43
N GLN A 942 -14.01 -13.15 -13.47
CA GLN A 942 -14.11 -13.59 -14.86
C GLN A 942 -12.72 -13.71 -15.49
N ILE A 943 -12.50 -14.77 -16.25
CA ILE A 943 -11.30 -14.97 -17.07
C ILE A 943 -11.71 -14.93 -18.55
N GLY A 944 -11.09 -14.03 -19.32
CA GLY A 944 -11.31 -13.90 -20.77
C GLY A 944 -12.39 -12.90 -21.18
N ASN A 945 -12.92 -13.07 -22.41
CA ASN A 945 -13.75 -12.14 -23.22
C ASN A 945 -14.45 -10.96 -22.50
N GLU A 946 -14.00 -9.75 -22.80
CA GLU A 946 -14.47 -8.47 -22.24
C GLU A 946 -15.94 -8.16 -22.52
N LYS A 947 -16.50 -8.54 -23.68
CA LYS A 947 -17.90 -8.20 -24.03
C LYS A 947 -18.92 -8.86 -23.11
N LEU A 948 -18.61 -10.05 -22.59
CA LEU A 948 -19.46 -10.76 -21.63
C LEU A 948 -19.43 -10.09 -20.25
N SER A 949 -18.36 -9.37 -19.91
CA SER A 949 -18.21 -8.74 -18.60
C SER A 949 -19.28 -7.67 -18.34
N GLU A 950 -19.60 -6.88 -19.37
CA GLU A 950 -20.62 -5.83 -19.28
C GLU A 950 -22.04 -6.41 -19.14
N GLU A 951 -22.37 -7.48 -19.87
CA GLU A 951 -23.67 -8.15 -19.79
C GLU A 951 -23.90 -8.75 -18.40
N ILE A 952 -22.88 -9.41 -17.83
CA ILE A 952 -22.95 -10.01 -16.50
C ILE A 952 -23.01 -8.94 -15.40
N PHE A 953 -22.17 -7.89 -15.50
CA PHE A 953 -22.18 -6.79 -14.55
C PHE A 953 -23.54 -6.07 -14.55
N ASN A 954 -24.07 -5.76 -15.73
CA ASN A 954 -25.37 -5.12 -15.89
C ASN A 954 -26.49 -6.00 -15.33
N PHE A 955 -26.46 -7.31 -15.59
CA PHE A 955 -27.43 -8.25 -15.05
C PHE A 955 -27.53 -8.18 -13.52
N TYR A 956 -26.40 -8.33 -12.81
CA TYR A 956 -26.38 -8.36 -11.34
C TYR A 956 -26.61 -6.98 -10.71
N SER A 957 -26.12 -5.91 -11.33
CA SER A 957 -26.34 -4.54 -10.84
C SER A 957 -27.80 -4.09 -10.86
N GLN A 958 -28.62 -4.74 -11.71
CA GLN A 958 -30.06 -4.47 -11.80
C GLN A 958 -30.90 -5.33 -10.84
N GLN A 959 -30.30 -6.30 -10.15
CA GLN A 959 -31.04 -7.19 -9.24
C GLN A 959 -31.33 -6.52 -7.89
N PRO A 960 -32.60 -6.43 -7.46
CA PRO A 960 -32.97 -5.79 -6.19
C PRO A 960 -32.35 -6.45 -4.94
N SER A 961 -31.97 -7.72 -5.03
CA SER A 961 -31.36 -8.49 -3.94
C SER A 961 -29.87 -8.18 -3.73
N ILE A 962 -29.19 -7.59 -4.71
CA ILE A 962 -27.75 -7.30 -4.66
C ILE A 962 -27.55 -5.80 -4.36
N LYS A 963 -26.94 -5.50 -3.21
CA LYS A 963 -26.62 -4.12 -2.79
C LYS A 963 -25.24 -3.68 -3.29
N SER A 964 -24.30 -4.61 -3.41
CA SER A 964 -22.91 -4.35 -3.81
C SER A 964 -22.37 -5.50 -4.66
N LEU A 965 -21.54 -5.15 -5.65
CA LEU A 965 -20.95 -6.08 -6.60
C LEU A 965 -19.43 -5.87 -6.61
N GLU A 966 -18.67 -6.89 -6.22
CA GLU A 966 -17.21 -6.92 -6.33
C GLU A 966 -16.84 -7.72 -7.57
N TYR A 967 -16.31 -7.07 -8.60
CA TYR A 967 -16.08 -7.70 -9.89
C TYR A 967 -14.62 -7.58 -10.32
N VAL A 968 -13.98 -8.72 -10.55
CA VAL A 968 -12.59 -8.83 -11.02
C VAL A 968 -12.57 -9.45 -12.41
N LEU A 969 -11.88 -8.80 -13.36
CA LEU A 969 -11.65 -9.31 -14.70
C LEU A 969 -10.16 -9.64 -14.88
N VAL A 970 -9.88 -10.90 -15.23
CA VAL A 970 -8.55 -11.40 -15.57
C VAL A 970 -8.40 -11.47 -17.09
N THR A 971 -7.59 -10.57 -17.66
CA THR A 971 -7.34 -10.49 -19.11
C THR A 971 -5.89 -10.07 -19.40
N SER A 972 -5.35 -10.49 -20.54
CA SER A 972 -4.03 -10.07 -21.04
C SER A 972 -4.09 -8.87 -21.99
N LEU A 973 -5.29 -8.40 -22.33
CA LEU A 973 -5.52 -7.29 -23.24
C LEU A 973 -5.57 -5.96 -22.47
N SER A 974 -4.99 -4.91 -23.05
CA SER A 974 -5.12 -3.54 -22.57
C SER A 974 -6.52 -3.02 -22.92
N ILE A 975 -7.35 -2.81 -21.90
CA ILE A 975 -8.73 -2.36 -22.10
C ILE A 975 -8.80 -0.85 -22.05
N ASP A 976 -9.08 -0.23 -23.19
CA ASP A 976 -9.57 1.15 -23.24
C ASP A 976 -11.09 1.14 -22.95
N GLU A 977 -11.51 1.84 -21.90
CA GLU A 977 -12.91 2.16 -21.57
C GLU A 977 -13.85 1.00 -21.13
N ILE A 978 -13.48 0.24 -20.10
CA ILE A 978 -14.49 -0.44 -19.26
C ILE A 978 -14.68 0.34 -17.95
N ASN A 979 -15.94 0.51 -17.54
CA ASN A 979 -16.40 1.23 -16.35
C ASN A 979 -15.40 1.21 -15.17
N LYS A 980 -15.09 2.40 -14.60
CA LYS A 980 -14.17 2.65 -13.44
C LYS A 980 -14.44 1.82 -12.15
N LYS A 981 -15.39 0.88 -12.18
CA LYS A 981 -15.83 0.04 -11.06
C LYS A 981 -15.42 -1.44 -11.18
N ILE A 982 -14.80 -1.85 -12.30
CA ILE A 982 -14.29 -3.22 -12.49
C ILE A 982 -12.78 -3.24 -12.21
N ASN A 983 -12.33 -4.15 -11.35
CA ASN A 983 -10.92 -4.33 -11.04
C ASN A 983 -10.26 -5.23 -12.10
N LEU A 984 -9.27 -4.68 -12.82
CA LEU A 984 -8.53 -5.36 -13.88
C LEU A 984 -7.25 -5.98 -13.34
N ILE A 985 -7.01 -7.25 -13.68
CA ILE A 985 -5.80 -7.98 -13.27
C ILE A 985 -5.24 -8.76 -14.46
N GLU A 986 -3.92 -8.72 -14.65
CA GLU A 986 -3.25 -9.37 -15.79
C GLU A 986 -3.12 -10.90 -15.65
N ASN A 987 -3.09 -11.41 -14.42
CA ASN A 987 -2.93 -12.84 -14.14
C ASN A 987 -3.78 -13.30 -12.95
N LEU A 988 -4.34 -14.51 -13.04
CA LEU A 988 -5.06 -15.14 -11.94
C LEU A 988 -4.18 -15.33 -10.69
N SER A 989 -2.85 -15.44 -10.85
CA SER A 989 -1.89 -15.53 -9.75
C SER A 989 -1.81 -14.27 -8.88
N SER A 990 -2.25 -13.12 -9.38
CA SER A 990 -2.31 -11.84 -8.63
C SER A 990 -3.57 -11.68 -7.78
N VAL A 991 -4.50 -12.64 -7.81
CA VAL A 991 -5.68 -12.63 -6.92
C VAL A 991 -5.24 -13.03 -5.51
N THR A 992 -5.17 -12.06 -4.60
CA THR A 992 -4.41 -12.11 -3.35
C THR A 992 -5.09 -12.74 -2.13
N THR A 993 -6.23 -13.46 -2.25
CA THR A 993 -6.88 -14.36 -1.23
C THR A 993 -8.29 -14.01 -0.69
N THR A 994 -9.26 -13.70 -1.55
CA THR A 994 -10.69 -13.89 -1.22
C THR A 994 -11.30 -14.91 -2.16
N THR A 995 -11.97 -15.93 -1.61
CA THR A 995 -12.78 -16.84 -2.43
C THR A 995 -13.98 -16.08 -2.97
N VAL A 996 -14.30 -16.24 -4.26
CA VAL A 996 -15.41 -15.55 -4.91
C VAL A 996 -16.65 -16.42 -5.00
N ASP A 997 -17.81 -15.78 -5.13
CA ASP A 997 -19.11 -16.44 -5.25
C ASP A 997 -19.31 -17.13 -6.61
N LEU A 998 -18.79 -16.50 -7.68
CA LEU A 998 -18.90 -16.98 -9.05
C LEU A 998 -17.56 -16.81 -9.78
N VAL A 999 -17.07 -17.91 -10.37
CA VAL A 999 -15.95 -17.89 -11.32
C VAL A 999 -16.49 -18.12 -12.73
N ILE A 1000 -16.11 -17.28 -13.68
CA ILE A 1000 -16.54 -17.38 -15.08
C ILE A 1000 -15.31 -17.61 -15.93
N VAL A 1001 -15.31 -18.67 -16.71
CA VAL A 1001 -14.18 -19.08 -17.55
C VAL A 1001 -14.63 -19.12 -18.99
N ASN A 1002 -14.14 -18.18 -19.78
CA ASN A 1002 -14.39 -18.08 -21.21
C ASN A 1002 -13.13 -18.44 -21.99
N LYS A 1003 -13.32 -18.85 -23.26
CA LYS A 1003 -12.21 -19.14 -24.17
C LYS A 1003 -11.25 -17.96 -24.32
N THR A 1004 -9.98 -18.18 -24.01
CA THR A 1004 -8.86 -17.26 -24.25
C THR A 1004 -8.07 -17.67 -25.50
N GLU A 1005 -7.30 -16.74 -26.08
CA GLU A 1005 -6.49 -17.02 -27.28
C GLU A 1005 -5.46 -18.14 -27.08
N THR A 1006 -4.94 -18.29 -25.85
CA THR A 1006 -3.92 -19.29 -25.50
C THR A 1006 -4.50 -20.64 -25.08
N ASN A 1007 -5.78 -20.69 -24.70
CA ASN A 1007 -6.52 -21.87 -24.23
C ASN A 1007 -5.83 -22.67 -23.10
N THR A 1008 -4.92 -22.03 -22.35
CA THR A 1008 -4.22 -22.60 -21.19
C THR A 1008 -4.72 -21.96 -19.92
N TYR A 1009 -5.28 -22.76 -19.00
CA TYR A 1009 -5.80 -22.30 -17.72
C TYR A 1009 -5.06 -22.97 -16.55
N ASP A 1010 -4.86 -22.22 -15.46
CA ASP A 1010 -4.43 -22.77 -14.18
C ASP A 1010 -5.65 -23.32 -13.42
N TRP A 1011 -5.94 -24.60 -13.66
CA TRP A 1011 -7.11 -25.28 -13.13
C TRP A 1011 -7.11 -25.37 -11.60
N GLU A 1012 -5.97 -25.64 -10.97
CA GLU A 1012 -5.88 -25.74 -9.51
C GLU A 1012 -6.19 -24.40 -8.84
N LYS A 1013 -5.62 -23.30 -9.37
CA LYS A 1013 -5.90 -21.97 -8.84
C LYS A 1013 -7.35 -21.56 -9.07
N LEU A 1014 -7.89 -21.81 -10.26
CA LEU A 1014 -9.31 -21.59 -10.60
C LEU A 1014 -10.26 -22.24 -9.58
N PHE A 1015 -10.03 -23.52 -9.29
CA PHE A 1015 -10.87 -24.27 -8.35
C PHE A 1015 -10.71 -23.79 -6.90
N SER A 1016 -9.51 -23.30 -6.52
CA SER A 1016 -9.25 -22.73 -5.20
C SER A 1016 -9.96 -21.37 -4.99
N VAL A 1017 -10.14 -20.59 -6.06
CA VAL A 1017 -10.75 -19.26 -6.00
C VAL A 1017 -12.26 -19.33 -5.79
N CYS A 1018 -12.94 -20.39 -6.24
CA CYS A 1018 -14.36 -20.58 -6.00
C CYS A 1018 -14.64 -20.94 -4.52
N LYS A 1019 -15.52 -20.18 -3.86
CA LYS A 1019 -15.97 -20.46 -2.48
C LYS A 1019 -16.73 -21.78 -2.36
N LEU A 1020 -16.84 -22.29 -1.13
CA LEU A 1020 -17.77 -23.40 -0.80
C LEU A 1020 -19.22 -22.96 -1.06
N ASN A 1021 -20.02 -23.83 -1.70
CA ASN A 1021 -21.35 -23.51 -2.23
C ASN A 1021 -21.37 -22.40 -3.32
N GLY A 1022 -20.21 -22.04 -3.87
CA GLY A 1022 -20.07 -21.16 -5.02
C GLY A 1022 -20.20 -21.89 -6.35
N PHE A 1023 -20.17 -21.12 -7.44
CA PHE A 1023 -20.40 -21.62 -8.80
C PHE A 1023 -19.24 -21.34 -9.74
N ILE A 1024 -19.06 -22.22 -10.74
CA ILE A 1024 -18.20 -21.99 -11.89
C ILE A 1024 -19.02 -22.12 -13.16
N LEU A 1025 -18.93 -21.12 -14.03
CA LEU A 1025 -19.54 -21.10 -15.35
C LEU A 1025 -18.45 -21.22 -16.42
N PHE A 1026 -18.46 -22.32 -17.16
CA PHE A 1026 -17.58 -22.54 -18.31
C PHE A 1026 -18.30 -22.24 -19.62
N SER A 1027 -17.61 -21.66 -20.60
CA SER A 1027 -18.08 -21.70 -21.97
C SER A 1027 -17.92 -23.13 -22.54
N SER A 1028 -18.91 -23.62 -23.29
CA SER A 1028 -19.00 -25.04 -23.70
C SER A 1028 -17.87 -25.51 -24.63
N ASP A 1029 -17.14 -24.57 -25.22
CA ASP A 1029 -16.02 -24.72 -26.13
C ASP A 1029 -14.64 -24.87 -25.42
N ILE A 1030 -14.64 -25.03 -24.10
CA ILE A 1030 -13.46 -25.29 -23.26
C ILE A 1030 -13.38 -26.79 -22.92
N ASP A 1031 -12.19 -27.38 -23.05
CA ASP A 1031 -11.90 -28.74 -22.58
C ASP A 1031 -11.72 -28.76 -21.06
N ILE A 1032 -12.78 -29.14 -20.35
CA ILE A 1032 -12.84 -29.11 -18.89
C ILE A 1032 -12.25 -30.40 -18.30
N PRO A 1033 -11.36 -30.34 -17.29
CA PRO A 1033 -10.82 -31.52 -16.61
C PRO A 1033 -11.84 -32.11 -15.62
N ARG A 1034 -12.81 -32.87 -16.15
CA ARG A 1034 -13.96 -33.41 -15.38
C ARG A 1034 -13.55 -34.28 -14.18
N GLU A 1035 -12.50 -35.09 -14.31
CA GLU A 1035 -12.01 -35.94 -13.21
C GLU A 1035 -11.47 -35.12 -12.03
N GLN A 1036 -10.79 -34.00 -12.31
CA GLN A 1036 -10.28 -33.09 -11.28
C GLN A 1036 -11.41 -32.35 -10.57
N LEU A 1037 -12.42 -31.88 -11.31
CA LEU A 1037 -13.61 -31.25 -10.74
C LEU A 1037 -14.34 -32.19 -9.77
N GLN A 1038 -14.52 -33.46 -10.15
CA GLN A 1038 -15.13 -34.46 -9.28
C GLN A 1038 -14.30 -34.72 -8.01
N THR A 1039 -12.97 -34.74 -8.13
CA THR A 1039 -12.05 -34.92 -6.99
C THR A 1039 -12.15 -33.77 -5.98
N ILE A 1040 -12.52 -32.57 -6.43
CA ILE A 1040 -12.64 -31.35 -5.61
C ILE A 1040 -14.13 -31.03 -5.29
N ASN A 1041 -15.01 -32.04 -5.35
CA ASN A 1041 -16.44 -31.94 -5.02
C ASN A 1041 -17.24 -30.91 -5.84
N PHE A 1042 -16.89 -30.72 -7.11
CA PHE A 1042 -17.76 -30.01 -8.05
C PHE A 1042 -18.76 -30.96 -8.70
N ILE A 1043 -20.02 -30.53 -8.74
CA ILE A 1043 -21.09 -31.24 -9.45
C ILE A 1043 -21.62 -30.36 -10.58
N GLN A 1044 -21.80 -30.99 -11.74
CA GLN A 1044 -22.41 -30.37 -12.91
C GLN A 1044 -23.91 -30.21 -12.68
N ILE A 1045 -24.39 -28.96 -12.74
CA ILE A 1045 -25.79 -28.61 -12.46
C ILE A 1045 -26.59 -28.48 -13.75
N VAL A 1046 -26.02 -27.80 -14.76
CA VAL A 1046 -26.68 -27.53 -16.04
C VAL A 1046 -25.66 -27.62 -17.18
N THR A 1047 -26.09 -28.21 -18.29
CA THR A 1047 -25.38 -28.16 -19.58
C THR A 1047 -26.28 -27.49 -20.61
N ARG A 1048 -25.83 -26.39 -21.20
CA ARG A 1048 -26.47 -25.71 -22.33
C ARG A 1048 -25.54 -25.74 -23.54
N LYS A 1049 -26.05 -25.30 -24.69
CA LYS A 1049 -25.28 -25.28 -25.95
C LYS A 1049 -23.97 -24.52 -25.82
N ASN A 1050 -23.99 -23.35 -25.15
CA ASN A 1050 -22.83 -22.46 -25.03
C ASN A 1050 -22.22 -22.39 -23.62
N TYR A 1051 -22.90 -22.91 -22.59
CA TYR A 1051 -22.41 -22.82 -21.21
C TYR A 1051 -22.60 -24.11 -20.40
N GLN A 1052 -21.65 -24.38 -19.49
CA GLN A 1052 -21.73 -25.45 -18.49
C GLN A 1052 -21.61 -24.85 -17.08
N LEU A 1053 -22.61 -25.11 -16.23
CA LEU A 1053 -22.66 -24.60 -14.86
C LEU A 1053 -22.33 -25.69 -13.85
N TRP A 1054 -21.35 -25.42 -12.99
CA TRP A 1054 -20.86 -26.33 -11.95
C TRP A 1054 -20.98 -25.67 -10.57
N LYS A 1055 -21.29 -26.45 -9.54
CA LYS A 1055 -21.39 -25.98 -8.15
C LYS A 1055 -20.38 -26.71 -7.27
N LYS A 1056 -19.67 -25.98 -6.41
CA LYS A 1056 -18.75 -26.54 -5.41
C LYS A 1056 -19.54 -26.94 -4.17
N LEU A 1057 -19.50 -28.21 -3.78
CA LEU A 1057 -20.22 -28.68 -2.59
C LEU A 1057 -19.34 -28.66 -1.35
N SER A 1058 -19.98 -28.48 -0.19
CA SER A 1058 -19.34 -28.67 1.11
C SER A 1058 -18.95 -30.14 1.33
N THR A 1059 -17.81 -30.37 1.97
CA THR A 1059 -17.36 -31.69 2.45
C THR A 1059 -18.06 -32.12 3.75
N GLU A 1060 -18.83 -31.25 4.38
CA GLU A 1060 -19.53 -31.53 5.63
C GLU A 1060 -20.76 -32.42 5.41
N THR A 1061 -20.88 -33.49 6.17
CA THR A 1061 -22.06 -34.35 6.20
C THR A 1061 -23.21 -33.64 6.92
N LEU A 1062 -24.16 -33.10 6.16
CA LEU A 1062 -25.37 -32.46 6.68
C LEU A 1062 -26.49 -33.49 6.89
N THR A 1063 -27.26 -33.34 7.96
CA THR A 1063 -28.47 -34.15 8.17
C THR A 1063 -29.65 -33.54 7.41
N ASP A 1064 -30.30 -34.32 6.53
CA ASP A 1064 -31.47 -33.89 5.77
C ASP A 1064 -32.76 -34.15 6.57
N THR A 1065 -33.50 -33.09 6.89
CA THR A 1065 -34.82 -33.15 7.53
C THR A 1065 -35.89 -32.74 6.52
N ILE A 1066 -36.94 -33.56 6.36
CA ILE A 1066 -38.03 -33.31 5.41
C ILE A 1066 -39.25 -32.77 6.15
N VAL A 1067 -39.84 -31.70 5.63
CA VAL A 1067 -41.10 -31.13 6.10
C VAL A 1067 -42.07 -31.03 4.92
N ASN A 1068 -43.18 -31.77 5.01
CA ASN A 1068 -44.25 -31.69 4.01
C ASN A 1068 -45.14 -30.47 4.30
N ILE A 1069 -45.36 -29.65 3.28
CA ILE A 1069 -46.19 -28.44 3.34
C ILE A 1069 -47.53 -28.74 2.68
N ASP A 1070 -48.60 -28.57 3.45
CA ASP A 1070 -49.99 -28.68 3.01
C ASP A 1070 -50.71 -27.37 3.32
N GLU A 1071 -51.45 -26.82 2.35
CA GLU A 1071 -52.26 -25.61 2.56
C GLU A 1071 -53.40 -25.81 3.57
N LYS A 1072 -53.80 -27.06 3.85
CA LYS A 1072 -54.89 -27.39 4.77
C LYS A 1072 -54.44 -27.61 6.21
N ASN A 1073 -53.14 -27.82 6.46
CA ASN A 1073 -52.61 -28.11 7.79
C ASN A 1073 -51.33 -27.30 8.09
N PHE A 1074 -51.46 -26.33 9.00
CA PHE A 1074 -50.39 -25.42 9.39
C PHE A 1074 -49.47 -25.94 10.52
N GLN A 1075 -49.64 -27.18 10.99
CA GLN A 1075 -48.76 -27.77 12.01
C GLN A 1075 -47.28 -27.79 11.58
N SER A 1076 -47.02 -27.84 10.28
CA SER A 1076 -45.68 -27.74 9.70
C SER A 1076 -44.98 -26.40 10.00
N ILE A 1077 -45.72 -25.31 10.25
CA ILE A 1077 -45.12 -23.99 10.55
C ILE A 1077 -44.37 -24.00 11.88
N ASP A 1078 -44.95 -24.59 12.93
CA ASP A 1078 -44.29 -24.62 14.25
C ASP A 1078 -43.10 -25.59 14.25
N GLN A 1079 -43.17 -26.66 13.45
CA GLN A 1079 -42.02 -27.52 13.17
C GLN A 1079 -40.90 -26.74 12.48
N ILE A 1080 -41.19 -25.95 11.44
CA ILE A 1080 -40.19 -25.11 10.74
C ILE A 1080 -39.57 -24.08 11.68
N LYS A 1081 -40.38 -23.39 12.49
CA LYS A 1081 -39.88 -22.42 13.49
C LYS A 1081 -38.89 -23.07 14.47
N THR A 1082 -39.21 -24.28 14.95
CA THR A 1082 -38.35 -25.02 15.88
C THR A 1082 -37.06 -25.51 15.21
N LEU A 1083 -37.14 -25.92 13.95
CA LEU A 1083 -35.96 -26.34 13.19
C LEU A 1083 -35.05 -25.16 12.84
N LEU A 1084 -35.60 -23.99 12.52
CA LEU A 1084 -34.83 -22.78 12.23
C LEU A 1084 -34.16 -22.15 13.47
N SER A 1085 -34.69 -22.39 14.67
CA SER A 1085 -34.10 -21.88 15.92
C SER A 1085 -32.92 -22.71 16.45
N ASN A 1086 -32.79 -23.98 16.03
CA ASN A 1086 -31.65 -24.85 16.38
C ASN A 1086 -30.56 -24.83 15.30
N SER A 1087 -29.46 -24.12 15.57
CA SER A 1087 -28.36 -23.91 14.63
C SER A 1087 -27.25 -24.98 14.74
N SER A 1088 -27.55 -26.21 14.34
CA SER A 1088 -26.55 -27.25 14.06
C SER A 1088 -26.66 -27.75 12.61
N LEU A 1089 -25.62 -28.45 12.12
CA LEU A 1089 -25.37 -28.93 10.74
C LEU A 1089 -26.54 -29.71 10.07
N GLN A 1090 -27.64 -29.03 9.71
CA GLN A 1090 -28.83 -29.63 9.09
C GLN A 1090 -29.27 -28.89 7.82
N ARG A 1091 -29.86 -29.63 6.88
CA ARG A 1091 -30.61 -29.12 5.71
C ARG A 1091 -32.08 -29.45 5.85
N ILE A 1092 -32.95 -28.50 5.58
CA ILE A 1092 -34.40 -28.65 5.77
C ILE A 1092 -35.09 -28.57 4.39
N TRP A 1093 -35.69 -29.67 3.97
CA TRP A 1093 -36.38 -29.80 2.69
C TRP A 1093 -37.88 -29.58 2.85
N LEU A 1094 -38.39 -28.47 2.32
CA LEU A 1094 -39.82 -28.18 2.26
C LEU A 1094 -40.41 -28.79 0.99
N ILE A 1095 -41.33 -29.74 1.12
CA ILE A 1095 -41.91 -30.48 -0.02
C ILE A 1095 -43.41 -30.18 -0.14
N SER A 1096 -43.87 -29.84 -1.33
CA SER A 1096 -45.31 -29.76 -1.66
C SER A 1096 -45.64 -30.50 -2.95
N ASN A 1097 -46.70 -31.31 -2.91
CA ASN A 1097 -47.23 -32.09 -4.05
C ASN A 1097 -48.55 -31.51 -4.60
N GLN A 1098 -48.86 -30.26 -4.27
CA GLN A 1098 -50.09 -29.59 -4.72
C GLN A 1098 -49.76 -28.64 -5.86
N ILE A 1099 -50.52 -28.70 -6.95
CA ILE A 1099 -50.27 -27.91 -8.18
C ILE A 1099 -50.42 -26.40 -7.90
N ASP A 1100 -51.45 -26.02 -7.14
CA ASP A 1100 -51.79 -24.61 -6.85
C ASP A 1100 -51.29 -24.18 -5.47
N ASN A 1101 -50.02 -24.43 -5.14
CA ASN A 1101 -49.47 -24.11 -3.81
C ASN A 1101 -48.49 -22.93 -3.85
N GLY A 1102 -48.66 -21.96 -2.94
CA GLY A 1102 -47.78 -20.80 -2.77
C GLY A 1102 -46.37 -21.08 -2.21
N ILE A 1103 -45.93 -22.34 -2.17
CA ILE A 1103 -44.70 -22.78 -1.49
C ILE A 1103 -43.45 -22.02 -1.94
N ILE A 1104 -43.33 -21.67 -3.23
CA ILE A 1104 -42.17 -20.92 -3.74
C ILE A 1104 -42.11 -19.52 -3.12
N GLY A 1105 -43.24 -18.83 -3.07
CA GLY A 1105 -43.32 -17.51 -2.41
C GLY A 1105 -43.05 -17.62 -0.91
N PHE A 1106 -43.63 -18.63 -0.26
CA PHE A 1106 -43.43 -18.89 1.17
C PHE A 1106 -41.95 -19.19 1.50
N PHE A 1107 -41.32 -20.06 0.72
CA PHE A 1107 -39.90 -20.40 0.82
C PHE A 1107 -39.00 -19.17 0.65
N ASN A 1108 -39.28 -18.34 -0.35
CA ASN A 1108 -38.52 -17.12 -0.60
C ASN A 1108 -38.62 -16.11 0.55
N CYS A 1109 -39.77 -16.04 1.24
CA CYS A 1109 -39.91 -15.26 2.46
C CYS A 1109 -39.07 -15.85 3.61
N LEU A 1110 -39.18 -17.16 3.86
CA LEU A 1110 -38.46 -17.83 4.95
C LEU A 1110 -36.93 -17.76 4.79
N ARG A 1111 -36.43 -17.77 3.55
CA ARG A 1111 -34.99 -17.66 3.29
C ARG A 1111 -34.37 -16.34 3.74
N ARG A 1112 -35.17 -15.30 3.97
CA ARG A 1112 -34.73 -13.99 4.46
C ARG A 1112 -34.69 -13.92 6.00
N GLU A 1113 -35.17 -14.95 6.68
CA GLU A 1113 -35.14 -15.05 8.14
C GLU A 1113 -33.83 -15.70 8.63
N PRO A 1114 -33.42 -15.47 9.90
CA PRO A 1114 -32.27 -16.14 10.50
C PRO A 1114 -32.36 -17.67 10.36
N GLY A 1115 -31.29 -18.29 9.86
CA GLY A 1115 -31.26 -19.74 9.58
C GLY A 1115 -31.76 -20.16 8.20
N GLY A 1116 -32.33 -19.24 7.40
CA GLY A 1116 -32.93 -19.56 6.09
C GLY A 1116 -31.99 -20.17 5.04
N GLN A 1117 -30.67 -20.10 5.23
CA GLN A 1117 -29.66 -20.71 4.35
C GLN A 1117 -29.68 -22.25 4.34
N SER A 1118 -30.23 -22.88 5.38
CA SER A 1118 -30.38 -24.34 5.47
C SER A 1118 -31.60 -24.88 4.72
N LEU A 1119 -32.51 -24.01 4.25
CA LEU A 1119 -33.75 -24.41 3.59
C LEU A 1119 -33.52 -24.78 2.13
N ARG A 1120 -34.20 -25.84 1.68
CA ARG A 1120 -34.35 -26.26 0.28
C ARG A 1120 -35.83 -26.51 -0.02
N CYS A 1121 -36.26 -26.31 -1.26
CA CYS A 1121 -37.66 -26.46 -1.67
C CYS A 1121 -37.79 -27.48 -2.79
N ILE A 1122 -38.79 -28.37 -2.66
CA ILE A 1122 -39.27 -29.27 -3.71
C ILE A 1122 -40.74 -28.96 -3.94
N HIS A 1123 -41.08 -28.62 -5.17
CA HIS A 1123 -42.46 -28.39 -5.58
C HIS A 1123 -42.82 -29.30 -6.75
N ILE A 1124 -43.75 -30.23 -6.51
CA ILE A 1124 -44.20 -31.20 -7.50
C ILE A 1124 -45.54 -30.70 -8.05
N GLN A 1125 -45.53 -30.23 -9.30
CA GLN A 1125 -46.70 -29.74 -10.03
C GLN A 1125 -47.26 -30.82 -10.96
N ASP A 1126 -47.25 -32.07 -10.50
CA ASP A 1126 -47.80 -33.21 -11.21
C ASP A 1126 -48.46 -34.13 -10.18
N SER A 1127 -49.79 -34.23 -10.25
CA SER A 1127 -50.58 -34.99 -9.28
C SER A 1127 -50.31 -36.49 -9.31
N GLU A 1128 -49.75 -37.01 -10.42
CA GLU A 1128 -49.46 -38.43 -10.58
C GLU A 1128 -48.03 -38.81 -10.15
N TYR A 1129 -47.16 -37.82 -9.93
CA TYR A 1129 -45.76 -38.07 -9.58
C TYR A 1129 -45.56 -38.28 -8.08
N VAL A 1130 -45.01 -39.43 -7.71
CA VAL A 1130 -44.58 -39.74 -6.34
C VAL A 1130 -43.07 -39.62 -6.24
N LEU A 1131 -42.60 -38.76 -5.34
CA LEU A 1131 -41.18 -38.57 -5.07
C LEU A 1131 -40.56 -39.87 -4.52
N ASN A 1132 -39.71 -40.53 -5.31
CA ASN A 1132 -39.00 -41.73 -4.89
C ASN A 1132 -37.65 -41.38 -4.21
N GLU A 1133 -37.13 -42.30 -3.41
CA GLU A 1133 -35.89 -42.10 -2.64
C GLU A 1133 -34.66 -41.86 -3.54
N ASN A 1134 -34.60 -42.48 -4.72
CA ASN A 1134 -33.48 -42.30 -5.65
C ASN A 1134 -33.44 -40.88 -6.24
N VAL A 1135 -34.61 -40.32 -6.56
CA VAL A 1135 -34.73 -38.95 -7.06
C VAL A 1135 -34.44 -37.96 -5.94
N LEU A 1136 -34.96 -38.20 -4.73
CA LEU A 1136 -34.63 -37.38 -3.57
C LEU A 1136 -33.12 -37.37 -3.31
N LYS A 1137 -32.45 -38.53 -3.35
CA LYS A 1137 -30.98 -38.63 -3.22
C LYS A 1137 -30.23 -37.85 -4.30
N THR A 1138 -30.77 -37.82 -5.52
CA THR A 1138 -30.20 -37.04 -6.63
C THR A 1138 -30.34 -35.53 -6.36
N LEU A 1139 -31.51 -35.08 -5.90
CA LEU A 1139 -31.76 -33.67 -5.56
C LEU A 1139 -30.93 -33.22 -4.34
N THR A 1140 -30.80 -34.05 -3.32
CA THR A 1140 -29.97 -33.75 -2.14
C THR A 1140 -28.48 -33.73 -2.48
N THR A 1141 -28.05 -34.48 -3.49
CA THR A 1141 -26.68 -34.44 -4.02
C THR A 1141 -26.41 -33.15 -4.80
N ARG A 1142 -27.37 -32.65 -5.60
CA ARG A 1142 -27.22 -31.36 -6.33
C ARG A 1142 -27.29 -30.13 -5.42
N ASP A 1143 -28.01 -30.25 -4.29
CA ASP A 1143 -28.16 -29.22 -3.26
C ASP A 1143 -28.71 -27.87 -3.79
N LEU A 1144 -29.64 -27.88 -4.74
CA LEU A 1144 -30.24 -26.64 -5.26
C LEU A 1144 -31.33 -26.11 -4.34
N ALA A 1145 -31.38 -24.79 -4.17
CA ALA A 1145 -32.33 -24.09 -3.31
C ALA A 1145 -33.79 -24.38 -3.69
N VAL A 1146 -34.12 -24.35 -4.98
CA VAL A 1146 -35.47 -24.64 -5.49
C VAL A 1146 -35.40 -25.74 -6.54
N ASN A 1147 -36.31 -26.70 -6.44
CA ASN A 1147 -36.45 -27.82 -7.36
C ASN A 1147 -37.94 -27.99 -7.69
N VAL A 1148 -38.31 -27.75 -8.93
CA VAL A 1148 -39.70 -27.84 -9.41
C VAL A 1148 -39.80 -29.00 -10.38
N TYR A 1149 -40.76 -29.90 -10.16
CA TYR A 1149 -41.13 -30.93 -11.11
C TYR A 1149 -42.37 -30.50 -11.86
N GLN A 1150 -42.25 -30.30 -13.17
CA GLN A 1150 -43.35 -29.88 -14.04
C GLN A 1150 -43.20 -30.53 -15.42
N ASN A 1151 -44.31 -31.01 -16.00
CA ASN A 1151 -44.34 -31.61 -17.34
C ASN A 1151 -43.32 -32.75 -17.55
N GLY A 1152 -43.15 -33.64 -16.56
CA GLY A 1152 -42.26 -34.80 -16.66
C GLY A 1152 -40.77 -34.51 -16.42
N VAL A 1153 -40.37 -33.26 -16.18
CA VAL A 1153 -38.97 -32.85 -16.04
C VAL A 1153 -38.72 -31.99 -14.79
N TRP A 1154 -37.48 -32.03 -14.27
CA TRP A 1154 -37.04 -31.18 -13.16
C TRP A 1154 -36.45 -29.86 -13.67
N GLY A 1155 -36.76 -28.76 -13.00
CA GLY A 1155 -36.29 -27.42 -13.33
C GLY A 1155 -36.45 -26.43 -12.17
N SER A 1156 -36.32 -25.14 -12.47
CA SER A 1156 -36.67 -24.06 -11.55
C SER A 1156 -37.41 -22.94 -12.30
N TYR A 1157 -38.05 -22.06 -11.55
CA TYR A 1157 -38.69 -20.87 -12.10
C TYR A 1157 -37.69 -19.73 -12.21
N ILE A 1158 -37.60 -19.13 -13.40
CA ILE A 1158 -36.77 -17.95 -13.64
C ILE A 1158 -37.66 -16.73 -13.76
N HIS A 1159 -37.27 -15.67 -13.07
CA HIS A 1159 -37.91 -14.38 -13.12
C HIS A 1159 -37.25 -13.56 -14.21
N ARG A 1160 -37.94 -13.20 -15.29
CA ARG A 1160 -37.38 -12.30 -16.32
C ARG A 1160 -38.08 -10.96 -16.29
N HIS A 1161 -37.31 -9.87 -16.32
CA HIS A 1161 -37.86 -8.54 -16.53
C HIS A 1161 -38.35 -8.39 -17.97
N LEU A 1162 -39.67 -8.26 -18.16
CA LEU A 1162 -40.26 -7.87 -19.43
C LEU A 1162 -40.02 -6.37 -19.62
N ARG A 1163 -39.20 -6.00 -20.61
CA ARG A 1163 -39.07 -4.60 -21.02
C ARG A 1163 -40.44 -4.10 -21.46
N THR A 1164 -40.99 -3.12 -20.76
CA THR A 1164 -42.15 -2.37 -21.25
C THR A 1164 -41.70 -1.63 -22.51
N SER A 1165 -42.14 -2.10 -23.68
CA SER A 1165 -42.08 -1.30 -24.90
C SER A 1165 -42.96 -0.08 -24.69
N ASN A 1166 -42.35 1.06 -24.36
CA ASN A 1166 -42.66 2.39 -24.89
C ASN A 1166 -41.73 3.44 -24.28
N GLY A 1167 -40.99 4.12 -25.16
CA GLY A 1167 -40.62 5.50 -24.88
C GLY A 1167 -41.86 6.38 -24.96
N ILE A 1168 -42.11 7.10 -23.87
CA ILE A 1168 -42.53 8.51 -23.81
C ILE A 1168 -41.79 9.12 -22.63
#